data_AF-A0A8K0JND2-F1
#
_entry.id   AF-A0A8K0JND2-F1
#
_cell.length_a   1.000
_cell.length_b   1.000
_cell.length_c   1.000
_cell.angle_alpha   90.00
_cell.angle_beta   90.00
_cell.angle_gamma   90.00
#
_symmetry.space_group_name_H-M   'P 1'
#
loop_
_entity.id
_entity.type
_entity.pdbx_description
1 polymer ?
#
loop_
_entity_poly.entity_id
_entity_poly.type
_entity_poly.pdbx_seq_one_letter_code
_entity_poly.pdbx_strand_id
1 'polypeptide(L)'
;MSIFPFCMLIQGLRNLPQSDAIMLLRLYNPSAIRRRCLAGSLTSQQLGIGRRRYASTEIVDAVDIGEKNEIQRRQGVFFISNVLPIRLGRFDFRSILSSLREDQLLEQLETIADEIKVHDWKLENLEISWVSYRGLVSSSLIHPLLLPCRRKDGGVFLNYSYLPPDDQGSTFSAPRTFLPLLSSAAHRLGGFPNWLGNWYASTFLPGPPQLAASAIEEIEKEGTEEEASAEEDKANGRRTSSRVQASEVTRFEKGTKTFGLGDGRCWAVRGKQWTEDLDRYSSSRLRVEFDGPDVSQEVLYELFRPYGRVSNIVPPSPVPAGSLRFAQIAYTRLTPSTIAINVLHGLSTPTNTRDFTLVLDAKTKGSTGSAPPTIPRTRLRLFYERPLKAHAFRDWLTSHPRLTIPAIAFLIGTLSYTFFDPIRSFFVQAHVQGYFELEGYSFVKWIRSKFVLPSGFSFGASSPDAGASNDGVGRGAWQDRIAAEKQVLSWISESPGTFIAVTGPPGSGKASLVNRVIQDKEKKALFIDCSKIAKAKTDAAVINELSDQTGYWPVFSFMNNISGLIDLAAVGLIGQKAGFATPLDQQIKQVLEVVGSALKETSESRREAQKDAIIKEEEAREEAMAKVDRAERIKRGIWHDGRLDCVAGNGVMSELGLGEEELTENDTVMSIAQVETPSSNASTDPLLVDPLAIKSAIVQKQASEVDAERDYTESLPILVLDNFTQKTNTKPEIWNVLAEWAAGLVENKIAHVIVVCDSSSASKALTKALPTKPLNTISLADADRENSMAYVVSKLGSTGSSLSPEETEQIEKIGGRMIDLELLVYKVRSGLAVKEAVDDIITRSVIELRKSAFGDDSDDAKSLPWTRPQAWKVVNDLAANHEIPYTSLLQDFPFKGNEAALRAMEDHDMIAVSYIDGRPSMVRPGKPLYRHVFERLANDTVFSASTQIEYNLSLIAAADSTIKSCEDELLRLKEIGQPRGSSSLTARMNTLTGKLSATELRQEYLLEKMDKAVRTLTKLEKENTQCKTKLATGK
;
A
#
# COMPACT_ATOMS: atom_id res chain seq x y z
N MET A 1 8.92 16.55 -5.83
CA MET A 1 9.87 15.49 -6.24
C MET A 1 10.73 15.13 -5.05
N SER A 2 10.32 14.10 -4.30
CA SER A 2 10.94 13.70 -3.02
C SER A 2 10.80 12.19 -2.78
N ILE A 3 11.00 11.38 -3.82
CA ILE A 3 10.90 9.91 -3.71
C ILE A 3 12.15 9.19 -4.25
N PHE A 4 12.97 9.87 -5.06
CA PHE A 4 14.20 9.28 -5.61
C PHE A 4 15.29 8.85 -4.59
N PRO A 5 15.47 9.49 -3.41
CA PRO A 5 16.51 9.06 -2.48
C PRO A 5 16.13 7.80 -1.66
N PHE A 6 14.87 7.35 -1.70
CA PHE A 6 14.43 6.15 -0.97
C PHE A 6 14.82 4.85 -1.70
N CYS A 7 14.84 4.87 -3.04
CA CYS A 7 15.24 3.69 -3.84
C CYS A 7 16.73 3.36 -3.75
N MET A 8 17.62 4.37 -3.68
CA MET A 8 19.06 4.10 -3.48
C MET A 8 19.38 3.60 -2.07
N LEU A 9 18.53 3.90 -1.08
CA LEU A 9 18.69 3.40 0.28
C LEU A 9 18.35 1.90 0.38
N ILE A 10 17.36 1.43 -0.38
CA ILE A 10 16.92 0.01 -0.36
C ILE A 10 17.89 -0.90 -1.14
N GLN A 11 18.48 -0.44 -2.24
CA GLN A 11 19.50 -1.21 -2.97
C GLN A 11 20.85 -1.27 -2.22
N GLY A 12 21.22 -0.24 -1.47
CA GLY A 12 22.45 -0.22 -0.65
C GLY A 12 22.37 -1.08 0.62
N LEU A 13 21.16 -1.33 1.15
CA LEU A 13 20.94 -2.13 2.36
C LEU A 13 21.07 -3.64 2.13
N ARG A 14 21.18 -4.12 0.88
CA ARG A 14 21.26 -5.55 0.57
C ARG A 14 22.64 -6.17 0.80
N ASN A 15 23.71 -5.37 0.96
CA ASN A 15 25.10 -5.84 0.93
C ASN A 15 25.98 -5.38 2.13
N LEU A 16 25.42 -5.05 3.29
CA LEU A 16 26.21 -4.61 4.47
C LEU A 16 26.28 -5.70 5.57
N PRO A 17 27.47 -6.00 6.13
CA PRO A 17 27.62 -6.92 7.26
C PRO A 17 27.00 -6.37 8.56
N GLN A 18 26.50 -7.28 9.41
CA GLN A 18 25.60 -7.04 10.54
C GLN A 18 26.07 -6.09 11.66
N SER A 19 27.35 -5.71 11.74
CA SER A 19 27.86 -4.85 12.83
C SER A 19 27.48 -3.37 12.67
N ASP A 20 27.32 -2.88 11.44
CA ASP A 20 27.24 -1.43 11.18
C ASP A 20 25.79 -0.93 11.05
N ALA A 21 24.84 -1.83 10.75
CA ALA A 21 23.40 -1.55 10.74
C ALA A 21 22.86 -1.23 12.16
N ILE A 22 23.52 -1.74 13.21
CA ILE A 22 23.12 -1.54 14.61
C ILE A 22 23.45 -0.13 15.10
N MET A 23 24.42 0.57 14.48
CA MET A 23 24.78 1.94 14.86
C MET A 23 23.82 2.99 14.25
N LEU A 24 23.31 2.75 13.04
CA LEU A 24 22.39 3.66 12.35
C LEU A 24 20.93 3.57 12.84
N LEU A 25 20.48 2.40 13.31
CA LEU A 25 19.15 2.23 13.89
C LEU A 25 19.01 2.78 15.34
N ARG A 26 20.12 3.08 16.02
CA ARG A 26 20.11 3.69 17.37
C ARG A 26 19.87 5.21 17.38
N LEU A 27 19.85 5.87 16.24
CA LEU A 27 19.71 7.34 16.15
C LEU A 27 18.28 7.84 15.92
N TYR A 28 17.29 6.94 15.78
CA TYR A 28 15.90 7.33 15.47
C TYR A 28 14.87 6.97 16.56
N ASN A 29 15.30 6.89 17.82
CA ASN A 29 14.42 6.64 18.96
C ASN A 29 14.76 7.57 20.15
N PRO A 30 13.93 8.59 20.49
CA PRO A 30 14.33 9.67 21.39
C PRO A 30 14.06 9.39 22.88
N SER A 31 14.20 8.15 23.37
CA SER A 31 13.89 7.84 24.78
C SER A 31 14.75 6.77 25.48
N ALA A 32 15.79 6.22 24.85
CA ALA A 32 16.48 5.08 25.44
C ALA A 32 18.01 5.07 25.27
N ILE A 33 18.73 6.07 25.79
CA ILE A 33 20.15 5.92 26.13
C ILE A 33 20.43 6.65 27.45
N ARG A 34 20.22 5.97 28.57
CA ARG A 34 20.75 6.34 29.89
C ARG A 34 21.65 5.21 30.36
N ARG A 35 22.89 5.56 30.69
CA ARG A 35 23.93 4.77 31.40
C ARG A 35 24.71 3.72 30.59
N ARG A 36 25.94 4.10 30.20
CA ARG A 36 27.17 3.38 30.56
C ARG A 36 28.38 4.20 30.07
N CYS A 37 28.99 4.96 30.95
CA CYS A 37 30.41 5.30 30.85
C CYS A 37 31.04 4.87 32.17
N LEU A 38 31.98 3.93 32.05
CA LEU A 38 32.86 3.49 33.12
C LEU A 38 33.77 4.66 33.50
N ALA A 39 33.98 4.79 34.81
CA ALA A 39 34.80 5.80 35.44
C ALA A 39 36.28 5.59 35.10
N GLY A 40 36.95 6.67 34.71
CA GLY A 40 38.40 6.84 34.78
C GLY A 40 38.67 8.10 35.60
N SER A 41 39.20 7.91 36.80
CA SER A 41 39.61 8.95 37.73
C SER A 41 40.67 9.87 37.12
N LEU A 42 40.59 11.18 37.35
CA LEU A 42 41.75 12.03 37.57
C LEU A 42 41.33 13.32 38.29
N THR A 43 42.24 13.76 39.14
CA THR A 43 42.12 14.58 40.35
C THR A 43 42.04 16.09 40.11
N SER A 44 41.41 16.78 41.07
CA SER A 44 41.27 18.22 41.21
C SER A 44 42.50 18.91 41.83
N GLN A 45 42.92 20.07 41.29
CA GLN A 45 43.58 21.18 42.01
C GLN A 45 43.12 22.50 41.33
N GLN A 46 42.37 23.38 42.03
CA GLN A 46 42.77 24.72 42.55
C GLN A 46 43.24 25.70 41.44
N LEU A 47 42.78 26.95 41.25
CA LEU A 47 42.06 28.01 41.98
C LEU A 47 41.39 28.92 40.92
N GLY A 48 40.28 29.62 41.17
CA GLY A 48 40.29 30.96 41.77
C GLY A 48 39.31 31.89 41.02
N ILE A 49 38.39 32.51 41.75
CA ILE A 49 37.23 33.26 41.24
C ILE A 49 37.61 34.71 40.91
N GLY A 50 37.12 35.23 39.78
CA GLY A 50 37.15 36.67 39.45
C GLY A 50 36.04 37.07 38.49
N ARG A 51 34.91 37.56 39.03
CA ARG A 51 33.81 38.22 38.28
C ARG A 51 34.31 39.48 37.59
N ARG A 52 33.97 39.71 36.31
CA ARG A 52 33.77 41.07 35.76
C ARG A 52 32.66 41.12 34.70
N ARG A 53 31.93 42.25 34.76
CA ARG A 53 30.69 42.60 34.05
C ARG A 53 30.98 42.95 32.58
N TYR A 54 30.09 42.60 31.67
CA TYR A 54 30.06 43.14 30.31
C TYR A 54 29.47 44.55 30.33
N ALA A 55 30.26 45.52 29.88
CA ALA A 55 29.82 46.88 29.58
C ALA A 55 29.71 47.03 28.06
N SER A 56 28.50 47.33 27.60
CA SER A 56 28.18 47.90 26.30
C SER A 56 28.58 49.38 26.28
N THR A 57 29.22 49.87 25.21
CA THR A 57 29.33 51.31 24.98
C THR A 57 29.34 51.67 23.50
N GLU A 58 28.34 52.48 23.15
CA GLU A 58 28.36 53.47 22.08
C GLU A 58 29.35 54.61 22.39
N ILE A 59 29.62 55.42 21.37
CA ILE A 59 30.60 56.51 21.30
C ILE A 59 30.07 57.77 22.00
N VAL A 60 30.95 58.54 22.67
CA VAL A 60 31.25 59.99 22.46
C VAL A 60 32.07 60.56 23.66
N ASP A 61 33.16 61.23 23.30
CA ASP A 61 33.99 62.29 23.94
C ASP A 61 34.70 62.15 25.31
N ALA A 62 36.04 62.13 25.17
CA ALA A 62 37.08 62.90 25.87
C ALA A 62 37.00 63.16 27.39
N VAL A 63 37.87 62.47 28.15
CA VAL A 63 38.69 63.03 29.25
C VAL A 63 40.00 62.24 29.33
N ASP A 64 41.13 62.92 29.13
CA ASP A 64 42.50 62.43 29.36
C ASP A 64 42.80 62.32 30.86
N ILE A 65 43.19 61.13 31.35
CA ILE A 65 44.14 60.96 32.46
C ILE A 65 44.98 59.69 32.22
N GLY A 66 46.21 59.91 31.75
CA GLY A 66 47.46 59.14 31.90
C GLY A 66 47.44 57.62 31.99
N GLU A 67 47.87 56.94 30.93
CA GLU A 67 48.34 55.55 30.97
C GLU A 67 49.56 55.33 30.05
N LYS A 68 50.40 54.38 30.45
CA LYS A 68 51.74 54.06 29.93
C LYS A 68 51.75 53.87 28.41
N ASN A 69 52.86 54.25 27.75
CA ASN A 69 53.14 53.92 26.35
C ASN A 69 53.21 52.39 26.15
N GLU A 70 52.07 51.74 25.94
CA GLU A 70 51.98 50.40 25.39
C GLU A 70 52.16 50.46 23.87
N ILE A 71 53.01 49.59 23.33
CA ILE A 71 53.22 49.47 21.88
C ILE A 71 51.90 48.96 21.27
N GLN A 72 51.19 49.81 20.50
CA GLN A 72 49.89 49.48 19.93
C GLN A 72 50.01 48.39 18.84
N ARG A 73 49.54 47.18 19.15
CA ARG A 73 49.39 46.10 18.16
C ARG A 73 48.33 46.48 17.12
N ARG A 74 48.60 46.20 15.85
CA ARG A 74 47.63 46.36 14.76
C ARG A 74 46.93 45.04 14.48
N GLN A 75 45.63 45.11 14.23
CA GLN A 75 44.80 43.95 13.90
C GLN A 75 44.58 43.82 12.38
N GLY A 76 44.51 42.59 11.90
CA GLY A 76 44.17 42.25 10.53
C GLY A 76 43.26 41.03 10.47
N VAL A 77 42.57 40.88 9.33
CA VAL A 77 41.63 39.76 9.13
C VAL A 77 41.87 39.10 7.77
N PHE A 78 42.02 37.79 7.78
CA PHE A 78 42.01 36.93 6.60
C PHE A 78 40.70 36.15 6.51
N PHE A 79 40.23 35.88 5.31
CA PHE A 79 39.10 34.98 5.04
C PHE A 79 39.63 33.76 4.27
N ILE A 80 39.47 32.58 4.85
CA ILE A 80 39.90 31.31 4.25
C ILE A 80 38.68 30.61 3.66
N SER A 81 38.65 30.45 2.34
CA SER A 81 37.52 29.89 1.60
C SER A 81 37.56 28.36 1.52
N ASN A 82 36.39 27.75 1.36
CA ASN A 82 36.13 26.31 1.25
C ASN A 82 36.60 25.45 2.45
N VAL A 83 36.85 26.05 3.62
CA VAL A 83 37.07 25.28 4.86
C VAL A 83 35.79 24.56 5.27
N LEU A 84 34.66 25.28 5.20
CA LEU A 84 33.30 24.78 5.44
C LEU A 84 32.51 24.73 4.12
N PRO A 85 31.48 23.87 3.98
CA PRO A 85 30.67 23.79 2.77
C PRO A 85 29.78 25.03 2.60
N ILE A 86 29.61 25.45 1.36
CA ILE A 86 28.62 26.46 0.98
C ILE A 86 27.22 25.81 1.03
N ARG A 87 26.33 26.30 1.88
CA ARG A 87 24.98 25.75 2.06
C ARG A 87 24.07 26.12 0.89
N LEU A 88 23.53 25.11 0.20
CA LEU A 88 22.61 25.32 -0.95
C LEU A 88 21.13 25.36 -0.56
N GLY A 89 20.77 24.84 0.61
CA GLY A 89 19.38 24.77 1.04
C GLY A 89 19.19 24.30 2.48
N ARG A 90 17.94 24.23 2.91
CA ARG A 90 17.57 23.90 4.30
C ARG A 90 18.02 22.50 4.72
N PHE A 91 17.85 21.51 3.84
CA PHE A 91 18.18 20.09 4.07
C PHE A 91 19.54 19.68 3.48
N ASP A 92 20.51 20.60 3.44
CA ASP A 92 21.84 20.30 2.91
C ASP A 92 22.68 19.49 3.91
N PHE A 93 22.75 18.18 3.69
CA PHE A 93 23.46 17.23 4.57
C PHE A 93 24.95 17.54 4.74
N ARG A 94 25.56 18.26 3.78
CA ARG A 94 26.99 18.62 3.84
C ARG A 94 27.30 19.51 5.04
N SER A 95 26.36 20.39 5.41
CA SER A 95 26.50 21.24 6.59
C SER A 95 26.55 20.43 7.90
N ILE A 96 25.79 19.32 7.96
CA ILE A 96 25.77 18.39 9.10
C ILE A 96 27.07 17.57 9.15
N LEU A 97 27.57 17.12 8.00
CA LEU A 97 28.85 16.40 7.96
C LEU A 97 30.02 17.28 8.41
N SER A 98 30.03 18.55 7.96
CA SER A 98 31.05 19.52 8.36
C SER A 98 31.00 19.89 9.83
N SER A 99 29.82 19.85 10.47
CA SER A 99 29.71 20.13 11.91
C SER A 99 30.36 19.07 12.78
N LEU A 100 30.48 17.83 12.29
CA LEU A 100 31.14 16.75 13.03
C LEU A 100 32.67 16.84 12.98
N ARG A 101 33.23 17.60 12.04
CA ARG A 101 34.69 17.76 11.83
C ARG A 101 35.19 19.18 12.10
N GLU A 102 34.31 20.06 12.54
CA GLU A 102 34.60 21.49 12.69
C GLU A 102 35.78 21.78 13.61
N ASP A 103 35.79 21.16 14.80
CA ASP A 103 36.86 21.34 15.78
C ASP A 103 38.22 20.93 15.20
N GLN A 104 38.26 19.81 14.46
CA GLN A 104 39.47 19.33 13.79
C GLN A 104 39.94 20.30 12.69
N LEU A 105 39.02 20.89 11.91
CA LEU A 105 39.37 21.85 10.87
C LEU A 105 39.90 23.16 11.45
N LEU A 106 39.36 23.60 12.58
CA LEU A 106 39.80 24.80 13.30
C LEU A 106 41.18 24.60 13.94
N GLU A 107 41.40 23.46 14.59
CA GLU A 107 42.69 23.11 15.19
C GLU A 107 43.81 23.04 14.14
N GLN A 108 43.51 22.51 12.95
CA GLN A 108 44.45 22.53 11.82
C GLN A 108 44.76 23.96 11.35
N LEU A 109 43.78 24.87 11.35
CA LEU A 109 44.02 26.27 11.01
C LEU A 109 44.82 27.02 12.09
N GLU A 110 44.56 26.74 13.37
CA GLU A 110 45.33 27.28 14.50
C GLU A 110 46.81 26.86 14.38
N THR A 111 47.05 25.56 14.10
CA THR A 111 48.40 25.02 13.87
C THR A 111 49.12 25.69 12.69
N ILE A 112 48.42 25.95 11.57
CA ILE A 112 48.99 26.64 10.40
C ILE A 112 49.32 28.11 10.74
N ALA A 113 48.48 28.78 11.52
CA ALA A 113 48.69 30.17 11.90
C ALA A 113 49.85 30.35 12.90
N ASP A 114 50.07 29.38 13.78
CA ASP A 114 51.14 29.40 14.79
C ASP A 114 52.55 29.19 14.21
N GLU A 115 52.68 28.73 12.97
CA GLU A 115 53.99 28.62 12.29
C GLU A 115 54.61 30.00 11.99
N ILE A 116 53.79 31.06 11.95
CA ILE A 116 54.22 32.43 11.63
C ILE A 116 54.82 33.10 12.89
N LYS A 117 56.14 33.33 12.89
CA LYS A 117 56.86 33.98 14.00
C LYS A 117 57.34 35.41 13.69
N VAL A 118 57.10 35.90 12.48
CA VAL A 118 57.57 37.21 12.01
C VAL A 118 56.69 38.33 12.60
N HIS A 119 57.29 39.44 13.05
CA HIS A 119 56.61 40.63 13.61
C HIS A 119 55.69 40.37 14.82
N ASP A 120 56.04 39.37 15.65
CA ASP A 120 55.32 39.03 16.90
C ASP A 120 53.82 38.77 16.67
N TRP A 121 53.55 38.08 15.56
CA TRP A 121 52.24 37.62 15.12
C TRP A 121 51.54 36.82 16.21
N LYS A 122 50.28 37.16 16.49
CA LYS A 122 49.39 36.39 17.37
C LYS A 122 48.04 36.18 16.71
N LEU A 123 47.59 34.94 16.69
CA LEU A 123 46.21 34.59 16.35
C LEU A 123 45.29 35.05 17.48
N GLU A 124 44.30 35.89 17.18
CA GLU A 124 43.33 36.37 18.16
C GLU A 124 42.10 35.46 18.22
N ASN A 125 41.50 35.17 17.06
CA ASN A 125 40.28 34.37 16.99
C ASN A 125 40.07 33.77 15.59
N LEU A 126 39.43 32.60 15.55
CA LEU A 126 38.87 32.00 14.34
C LEU A 126 37.34 32.10 14.40
N GLU A 127 36.74 32.93 13.54
CA GLU A 127 35.30 33.19 13.56
C GLU A 127 34.54 32.46 12.45
N ILE A 128 33.56 31.64 12.85
CA ILE A 128 32.62 30.92 11.98
C ILE A 128 31.19 31.48 12.09
N SER A 129 30.82 32.03 13.25
CA SER A 129 29.49 32.58 13.54
C SER A 129 29.61 33.78 14.49
N TRP A 130 28.53 34.56 14.63
CA TRP A 130 28.51 35.77 15.47
C TRP A 130 28.65 35.48 16.98
N VAL A 131 28.61 34.20 17.39
CA VAL A 131 28.79 33.77 18.78
C VAL A 131 29.95 32.77 18.83
N SER A 132 31.15 33.26 19.16
CA SER A 132 32.26 32.38 19.53
C SER A 132 32.36 32.30 21.06
N TYR A 133 31.88 31.18 21.63
CA TYR A 133 32.12 30.83 23.04
C TYR A 133 33.52 30.20 23.17
N ARG A 134 34.55 31.00 23.45
CA ARG A 134 35.72 30.54 24.24
C ARG A 134 35.63 31.27 25.59
N GLY A 135 34.97 30.68 26.59
CA GLY A 135 34.98 31.25 27.95
C GLY A 135 33.96 30.83 29.01
N LEU A 136 32.91 30.06 28.73
CA LEU A 136 31.92 29.67 29.76
C LEU A 136 31.45 28.20 29.61
N VAL A 137 32.16 27.28 30.25
CA VAL A 137 31.57 26.01 30.70
C VAL A 137 31.51 26.04 32.22
N SER A 138 30.52 26.75 32.75
CA SER A 138 30.01 26.48 34.09
C SER A 138 28.87 25.49 33.94
N SER A 139 29.12 24.26 34.38
CA SER A 139 28.14 23.19 34.48
C SER A 139 27.04 23.55 35.49
N SER A 140 25.96 24.17 35.03
CA SER A 140 24.58 24.04 35.56
C SER A 140 23.75 25.24 35.11
N LEU A 141 23.12 25.15 33.93
CA LEU A 141 21.84 25.80 33.62
C LEU A 141 21.38 25.32 32.25
N ILE A 142 20.15 24.83 32.20
CA ILE A 142 19.46 24.33 31.02
C ILE A 142 19.29 25.51 30.04
N HIS A 143 20.00 25.50 28.91
CA HIS A 143 19.74 26.44 27.82
C HIS A 143 18.46 26.02 27.08
N PRO A 144 17.45 26.90 26.94
CA PRO A 144 16.23 26.58 26.22
C PRO A 144 16.55 26.49 24.73
N LEU A 145 16.23 25.36 24.08
CA LEU A 145 15.95 25.17 22.65
C LEU A 145 16.40 26.32 21.71
N LEU A 146 17.70 26.61 21.65
CA LEU A 146 18.24 27.59 20.72
C LEU A 146 18.47 26.86 19.40
N LEU A 147 17.69 27.23 18.38
CA LEU A 147 17.98 26.96 16.98
C LEU A 147 19.49 27.19 16.74
N PRO A 148 20.21 26.26 16.10
CA PRO A 148 21.64 26.45 15.87
C PRO A 148 21.85 27.75 15.09
N CYS A 149 22.66 28.66 15.63
CA CYS A 149 23.09 29.87 14.93
C CYS A 149 23.61 29.48 13.55
N ARG A 150 23.16 30.20 12.52
CA ARG A 150 23.54 29.97 11.14
C ARG A 150 25.03 30.28 11.00
N ARG A 151 25.78 29.25 10.66
CA ARG A 151 27.21 29.34 10.35
C ARG A 151 27.43 30.10 9.06
N LYS A 152 28.56 30.78 8.97
CA LYS A 152 28.93 31.51 7.77
C LYS A 152 29.11 30.55 6.58
N ASP A 153 28.57 30.92 5.42
CA ASP A 153 28.65 30.11 4.21
C ASP A 153 30.09 30.07 3.67
N GLY A 154 30.67 28.85 3.58
CA GLY A 154 31.82 28.58 2.71
C GLY A 154 33.22 28.91 3.25
N GLY A 155 33.43 29.29 4.51
CA GLY A 155 34.78 29.62 5.01
C GLY A 155 34.84 30.11 6.47
N VAL A 156 36.05 30.48 6.91
CA VAL A 156 36.37 30.93 8.27
C VAL A 156 37.14 32.25 8.23
N PHE A 157 36.86 33.17 9.15
CA PHE A 157 37.66 34.37 9.35
C PHE A 157 38.79 34.12 10.36
N LEU A 158 40.00 34.54 10.02
CA LEU A 158 41.19 34.46 10.85
C LEU A 158 41.58 35.89 11.25
N ASN A 159 41.35 36.21 12.53
CA ASN A 159 41.70 37.49 13.12
C ASN A 159 43.06 37.37 13.77
N TYR A 160 43.97 38.30 13.44
CA TYR A 160 45.34 38.29 13.94
C TYR A 160 45.78 39.68 14.38
N SER A 161 46.74 39.74 15.30
CA SER A 161 47.44 40.95 15.67
C SER A 161 48.95 40.82 15.45
N TYR A 162 49.59 41.93 15.12
CA TYR A 162 51.04 42.00 14.91
C TYR A 162 51.60 43.35 15.37
N LEU A 163 52.90 43.40 15.61
CA LEU A 163 53.62 44.63 15.92
C LEU A 163 54.16 45.24 14.62
N PRO A 164 53.78 46.48 14.24
CA PRO A 164 54.34 47.13 13.07
C PRO A 164 55.84 47.43 13.26
N PRO A 165 56.67 47.32 12.21
CA PRO A 165 58.07 47.75 12.29
C PRO A 165 58.17 49.29 12.43
N ASP A 166 59.06 49.78 13.28
CA ASP A 166 59.17 51.20 13.66
C ASP A 166 59.68 52.12 12.52
N ASP A 167 60.38 51.59 11.50
CA ASP A 167 61.19 52.39 10.57
C ASP A 167 60.73 52.49 9.09
N GLN A 168 59.51 52.07 8.71
CA GLN A 168 59.03 52.29 7.32
C GLN A 168 57.57 52.73 7.22
N GLY A 169 57.34 54.04 7.32
CA GLY A 169 56.02 54.69 7.29
C GLY A 169 55.27 54.74 5.95
N SER A 170 55.62 53.96 4.92
CA SER A 170 54.83 53.93 3.67
C SER A 170 54.85 52.63 2.85
N THR A 171 55.78 51.71 3.09
CA THR A 171 55.94 50.50 2.27
C THR A 171 55.33 49.23 2.89
N PHE A 172 55.15 49.20 4.21
CA PHE A 172 54.68 48.01 4.92
C PHE A 172 53.16 47.80 4.75
N SER A 173 52.77 46.69 4.11
CA SER A 173 51.38 46.27 3.96
C SER A 173 51.20 44.88 4.57
N ALA A 174 50.51 44.80 5.71
CA ALA A 174 50.32 43.55 6.46
C ALA A 174 49.83 42.36 5.58
N PRO A 175 48.84 42.56 4.68
CA PRO A 175 48.41 41.48 3.81
C PRO A 175 49.47 41.04 2.78
N ARG A 176 50.39 41.91 2.35
CA ARG A 176 51.45 41.53 1.41
C ARG A 176 52.54 40.71 2.09
N THR A 177 52.79 40.96 3.37
CA THR A 177 53.82 40.28 4.15
C THR A 177 53.34 38.94 4.69
N PHE A 178 52.16 38.90 5.35
CA PHE A 178 51.71 37.71 6.07
C PHE A 178 51.00 36.68 5.20
N LEU A 179 50.39 37.08 4.09
CA LEU A 179 49.66 36.16 3.20
C LEU A 179 50.57 35.09 2.55
N PRO A 180 51.75 35.42 1.98
CA PRO A 180 52.67 34.40 1.45
C PRO A 180 53.29 33.52 2.55
N LEU A 181 53.46 34.06 3.76
CA LEU A 181 53.91 33.27 4.92
C LEU A 181 52.85 32.26 5.36
N LEU A 182 51.58 32.69 5.40
CA LEU A 182 50.47 31.81 5.74
C LEU A 182 50.23 30.72 4.69
N SER A 183 50.37 31.05 3.40
CA SER A 183 50.22 30.05 2.35
C SER A 183 51.38 29.06 2.31
N SER A 184 52.62 29.52 2.52
CA SER A 184 53.79 28.63 2.61
C SER A 184 53.73 27.71 3.84
N ALA A 185 53.31 28.23 5.01
CA ALA A 185 53.01 27.42 6.19
C ALA A 185 51.94 26.35 5.91
N ALA A 186 50.82 26.76 5.29
CA ALA A 186 49.79 25.82 4.86
C ALA A 186 50.34 24.75 3.92
N HIS A 187 51.17 25.11 2.94
CA HIS A 187 51.78 24.15 2.00
C HIS A 187 52.71 23.14 2.68
N ARG A 188 53.48 23.55 3.69
CA ARG A 188 54.33 22.64 4.49
C ARG A 188 53.49 21.63 5.30
N LEU A 189 52.34 22.06 5.79
CA LEU A 189 51.44 21.25 6.62
C LEU A 189 50.34 20.51 5.83
N GLY A 190 50.48 20.36 4.50
CA GLY A 190 49.56 19.56 3.66
C GLY A 190 48.41 20.33 3.00
N GLY A 191 48.47 21.66 3.03
CA GLY A 191 47.52 22.61 2.43
C GLY A 191 46.44 23.08 3.41
N PHE A 192 45.66 24.10 3.02
CA PHE A 192 44.53 24.55 3.85
C PHE A 192 43.48 23.42 4.05
N PRO A 193 42.87 23.31 5.24
CA PRO A 193 41.88 22.28 5.55
C PRO A 193 40.58 22.44 4.73
N ASN A 194 39.85 21.34 4.56
CA ASN A 194 38.59 21.27 3.82
C ASN A 194 37.66 20.25 4.49
N TRP A 195 36.37 20.57 4.61
CA TRP A 195 35.34 19.70 5.19
C TRP A 195 35.25 18.30 4.56
N LEU A 196 35.66 18.12 3.30
CA LEU A 196 35.73 16.79 2.64
C LEU A 196 36.87 15.90 3.15
N GLY A 197 37.78 16.44 3.97
CA GLY A 197 38.97 15.75 4.48
C GLY A 197 40.12 15.63 3.47
N ASN A 198 41.21 15.00 3.90
CA ASN A 198 42.48 14.93 3.15
C ASN A 198 42.36 14.19 1.80
N TRP A 199 41.33 13.36 1.62
CA TRP A 199 41.05 12.62 0.37
C TRP A 199 40.79 13.54 -0.83
N TYR A 200 40.25 14.74 -0.62
CA TYR A 200 40.02 15.69 -1.71
C TYR A 200 41.31 16.40 -2.14
N ALA A 201 42.20 16.70 -1.19
CA ALA A 201 43.49 17.34 -1.45
C ALA A 201 44.42 16.46 -2.30
N SER A 202 44.35 15.14 -2.15
CA SER A 202 45.15 14.16 -2.91
C SER A 202 44.64 13.89 -4.33
N THR A 203 43.38 14.23 -4.65
CA THR A 203 42.71 13.73 -5.87
C THR A 203 42.52 14.80 -6.96
N PHE A 204 42.46 16.09 -6.61
CA PHE A 204 42.06 17.15 -7.55
C PHE A 204 42.97 18.39 -7.61
N LEU A 205 44.10 18.42 -6.89
CA LEU A 205 45.11 19.47 -7.03
C LEU A 205 46.24 18.98 -7.96
N PRO A 206 46.58 19.71 -9.05
CA PRO A 206 47.84 19.46 -9.75
C PRO A 206 49.00 19.78 -8.80
N GLY A 207 50.05 18.95 -8.83
CA GLY A 207 51.25 19.10 -8.02
C GLY A 207 51.88 20.50 -8.14
N PRO A 208 52.70 20.92 -7.16
CA PRO A 208 53.21 22.29 -7.10
C PRO A 208 53.98 22.64 -8.38
N PRO A 209 53.76 23.82 -8.99
CA PRO A 209 54.68 24.33 -10.00
C PRO A 209 56.04 24.62 -9.33
N GLN A 210 57.10 24.00 -9.82
CA GLN A 210 58.49 24.10 -9.32
C GLN A 210 59.15 25.49 -9.56
N LEU A 211 58.40 26.59 -9.54
CA LEU A 211 58.92 27.92 -9.88
C LEU A 211 58.52 28.95 -8.83
N ALA A 212 59.23 28.95 -7.68
CA ALA A 212 59.43 30.13 -6.81
C ALA A 212 60.32 29.84 -5.57
N ALA A 213 61.14 28.78 -5.56
CA ALA A 213 62.06 28.53 -4.44
C ALA A 213 63.26 29.49 -4.42
N SER A 214 63.57 30.16 -5.54
CA SER A 214 64.74 31.04 -5.66
C SER A 214 64.51 32.51 -5.30
N ALA A 215 63.31 32.90 -4.86
CA ALA A 215 62.96 34.30 -4.57
C ALA A 215 62.72 34.60 -3.07
N ILE A 216 62.91 33.60 -2.21
CA ILE A 216 62.73 33.74 -0.74
C ILE A 216 64.08 33.70 -0.01
N GLU A 217 65.14 33.22 -0.66
CA GLU A 217 66.51 33.23 -0.11
C GLU A 217 67.17 34.62 -0.13
N GLU A 218 66.53 35.63 -0.74
CA GLU A 218 67.00 37.03 -0.79
C GLU A 218 66.40 37.93 0.30
N ILE A 219 65.42 37.49 1.10
CA ILE A 219 64.83 38.32 2.17
C ILE A 219 65.50 38.07 3.54
N GLU A 220 66.31 37.02 3.66
CA GLU A 220 67.02 36.66 4.90
C GLU A 220 68.49 37.16 4.96
N LYS A 221 68.96 37.91 3.96
CA LYS A 221 70.31 38.50 3.93
C LYS A 221 70.32 39.93 3.38
N GLU A 222 69.85 40.88 4.17
CA GLU A 222 70.24 42.29 4.04
C GLU A 222 70.71 42.81 5.41
N GLY A 223 71.91 42.39 5.76
CA GLY A 223 72.85 43.19 6.53
C GLY A 223 74.15 43.21 5.72
N THR A 224 74.86 44.34 5.77
CA THR A 224 76.15 44.67 5.14
C THR A 224 76.17 45.18 3.69
N GLU A 225 77.07 46.15 3.52
CA GLU A 225 77.15 47.24 2.55
C GLU A 225 77.90 46.89 1.24
N GLU A 226 77.92 47.87 0.32
CA GLU A 226 78.89 48.16 -0.77
C GLU A 226 78.57 47.81 -2.25
N GLU A 227 78.28 48.92 -2.98
CA GLU A 227 78.86 49.43 -4.24
C GLU A 227 79.01 48.62 -5.55
N ALA A 228 78.40 49.21 -6.59
CA ALA A 228 78.93 49.53 -7.94
C ALA A 228 79.22 48.41 -8.97
N SER A 229 78.46 48.40 -10.07
CA SER A 229 78.81 49.05 -11.36
C SER A 229 78.07 48.39 -12.54
N ALA A 230 77.71 49.23 -13.52
CA ALA A 230 76.95 48.91 -14.70
C ALA A 230 77.85 48.57 -15.90
N GLU A 231 77.35 47.78 -16.86
CA GLU A 231 77.51 48.11 -18.29
C GLU A 231 76.57 47.33 -19.22
N GLU A 232 76.16 48.04 -20.29
CA GLU A 232 75.21 47.69 -21.34
C GLU A 232 75.85 46.89 -22.50
N ASP A 233 74.99 46.27 -23.33
CA ASP A 233 74.78 46.64 -24.76
C ASP A 233 74.82 45.53 -25.84
N LYS A 234 73.75 45.56 -26.68
CA LYS A 234 73.69 45.38 -28.16
C LYS A 234 73.87 43.97 -28.78
N ALA A 235 73.25 43.56 -29.90
CA ALA A 235 72.29 44.17 -30.84
C ALA A 235 71.67 43.15 -31.85
N ASN A 236 70.49 43.53 -32.38
CA ASN A 236 70.01 43.47 -33.78
C ASN A 236 69.65 42.18 -34.57
N GLY A 237 68.51 42.29 -35.30
CA GLY A 237 68.20 41.57 -36.54
C GLY A 237 66.69 41.58 -36.91
N ARG A 238 66.28 42.31 -37.95
CA ARG A 238 64.87 42.62 -38.30
C ARG A 238 64.52 42.19 -39.75
N ARG A 239 63.24 41.78 -39.97
CA ARG A 239 62.42 41.75 -41.22
C ARG A 239 62.66 40.59 -42.22
N THR A 240 61.67 39.92 -42.84
CA THR A 240 60.20 40.14 -43.00
C THR A 240 59.47 38.88 -43.51
N SER A 241 58.27 38.66 -42.95
CA SER A 241 57.00 38.12 -43.49
C SER A 241 56.91 36.79 -44.27
N SER A 242 56.20 35.82 -43.69
CA SER A 242 54.91 35.34 -44.23
C SER A 242 54.03 34.61 -43.18
N ARG A 243 52.81 35.13 -42.99
CA ARG A 243 51.52 34.49 -42.65
C ARG A 243 51.50 33.20 -41.79
N VAL A 244 51.20 33.32 -40.49
CA VAL A 244 50.47 32.28 -39.69
C VAL A 244 49.62 32.96 -38.60
N GLN A 245 48.47 32.33 -38.33
CA GLN A 245 47.39 32.68 -37.42
C GLN A 245 47.77 32.68 -35.92
N ALA A 246 47.09 33.55 -35.18
CA ALA A 246 46.66 33.42 -33.78
C ALA A 246 47.68 33.01 -32.69
N SER A 247 48.38 34.00 -32.12
CA SER A 247 48.79 33.99 -30.71
C SER A 247 49.25 35.39 -30.27
N GLU A 248 48.36 36.19 -29.69
CA GLU A 248 48.73 37.47 -29.06
C GLU A 248 47.76 37.80 -27.91
N VAL A 249 47.92 37.11 -26.76
CA VAL A 249 47.31 37.49 -25.47
C VAL A 249 48.32 37.19 -24.34
N THR A 250 49.49 37.81 -24.38
CA THR A 250 50.48 37.74 -23.28
C THR A 250 51.18 39.09 -23.08
N ARG A 251 50.40 40.16 -22.86
CA ARG A 251 50.95 41.46 -22.43
C ARG A 251 50.15 42.20 -21.35
N PHE A 252 49.12 41.58 -20.76
CA PHE A 252 48.27 42.19 -19.73
C PHE A 252 48.49 41.66 -18.29
N GLU A 253 49.48 40.81 -18.04
CA GLU A 253 49.62 40.10 -16.74
C GLU A 253 50.48 40.77 -15.66
N LYS A 254 51.14 41.91 -15.93
CA LYS A 254 51.95 42.60 -14.89
C LYS A 254 51.25 43.78 -14.20
N GLY A 255 50.07 44.20 -14.66
CA GLY A 255 49.34 45.35 -14.11
C GLY A 255 48.19 45.02 -13.13
N THR A 256 47.73 43.77 -13.07
CA THR A 256 46.52 43.38 -12.31
C THR A 256 46.81 42.76 -10.93
N LYS A 257 48.08 42.54 -10.56
CA LYS A 257 48.48 41.99 -9.25
C LYS A 257 48.33 42.96 -8.08
N THR A 258 47.97 44.22 -8.32
CA THR A 258 47.73 45.21 -7.25
C THR A 258 46.35 45.07 -6.59
N PHE A 259 45.39 44.37 -7.21
CA PHE A 259 44.01 44.27 -6.71
C PHE A 259 43.58 42.90 -6.17
N GLY A 260 44.29 41.81 -6.45
CA GLY A 260 44.02 40.50 -5.88
C GLY A 260 45.09 40.11 -4.86
N LEU A 261 44.93 40.54 -3.61
CA LEU A 261 45.76 40.04 -2.49
C LEU A 261 45.10 38.78 -1.92
N GLY A 262 45.16 37.70 -2.70
CA GLY A 262 44.70 36.37 -2.34
C GLY A 262 45.62 35.31 -2.94
N ASP A 263 45.94 34.28 -2.16
CA ASP A 263 46.76 33.14 -2.59
C ASP A 263 45.95 31.87 -2.41
N GLY A 264 45.52 31.29 -3.54
CA GLY A 264 44.70 30.08 -3.64
C GLY A 264 43.35 30.15 -2.91
N ARG A 265 43.38 29.95 -1.59
CA ARG A 265 42.20 29.85 -0.70
C ARG A 265 42.15 30.90 0.41
N CYS A 266 43.23 31.67 0.64
CA CYS A 266 43.27 32.73 1.66
C CYS A 266 43.12 34.12 1.02
N TRP A 267 42.27 34.97 1.59
CA TRP A 267 41.93 36.31 1.07
C TRP A 267 42.04 37.37 2.16
N ALA A 268 42.72 38.48 1.89
CA ALA A 268 42.74 39.63 2.80
C ALA A 268 41.39 40.35 2.80
N VAL A 269 40.75 40.47 3.97
CA VAL A 269 39.48 41.22 4.11
C VAL A 269 39.78 42.70 3.93
N ARG A 270 39.20 43.31 2.88
CA ARG A 270 39.44 44.72 2.52
C ARG A 270 38.41 45.66 3.12
N GLY A 271 37.19 45.16 3.29
CA GLY A 271 36.11 45.88 3.94
C GLY A 271 36.08 45.63 5.44
N LYS A 272 34.89 45.66 6.02
CA LYS A 272 34.64 45.28 7.41
C LYS A 272 34.11 43.84 7.45
N GLN A 273 34.72 43.01 8.28
CA GLN A 273 34.22 41.67 8.59
C GLN A 273 32.73 41.71 8.95
N TRP A 274 31.94 40.88 8.26
CA TRP A 274 30.52 40.73 8.51
C TRP A 274 30.13 39.26 8.55
N THR A 275 29.94 38.75 9.76
CA THR A 275 29.39 37.42 10.02
C THR A 275 27.86 37.52 10.00
N GLU A 276 27.24 37.12 8.89
CA GLU A 276 25.78 37.16 8.71
C GLU A 276 25.14 35.90 9.30
N ASP A 277 24.24 36.05 10.28
CA ASP A 277 23.46 34.96 10.92
C ASP A 277 22.00 34.90 10.41
N LEU A 278 21.70 35.59 9.31
CA LEU A 278 20.34 35.64 8.73
C LEU A 278 20.07 34.40 7.87
N ASP A 279 18.86 33.84 7.83
CA ASP A 279 18.49 32.65 7.02
C ASP A 279 18.38 32.95 5.50
N ARG A 280 19.52 33.27 4.87
CA ARG A 280 19.66 33.63 3.45
C ARG A 280 20.69 32.75 2.73
N TYR A 281 20.24 31.77 1.96
CA TYR A 281 21.15 30.89 1.20
C TYR A 281 22.03 31.66 0.21
N SER A 282 23.29 31.25 0.11
CA SER A 282 24.24 31.75 -0.86
C SER A 282 23.71 31.68 -2.29
N SER A 283 24.01 32.71 -3.09
CA SER A 283 23.60 32.82 -4.48
C SER A 283 24.77 33.32 -5.32
N SER A 284 24.79 32.96 -6.60
CA SER A 284 25.80 33.47 -7.55
C SER A 284 25.52 34.92 -7.94
N ARG A 285 24.34 35.46 -7.60
CA ARG A 285 23.96 36.87 -7.78
C ARG A 285 24.09 37.61 -6.46
N LEU A 286 24.83 38.72 -6.50
CA LEU A 286 25.02 39.65 -5.41
C LEU A 286 24.33 40.98 -5.73
N ARG A 287 23.59 41.50 -4.75
CA ARG A 287 23.04 42.85 -4.73
C ARG A 287 24.03 43.75 -3.98
N VAL A 288 24.57 44.75 -4.67
CA VAL A 288 25.54 45.71 -4.13
C VAL A 288 24.84 47.05 -3.95
N GLU A 289 24.49 47.41 -2.73
CA GLU A 289 23.88 48.69 -2.39
C GLU A 289 24.95 49.76 -2.13
N PHE A 290 24.69 50.96 -2.64
CA PHE A 290 25.55 52.12 -2.54
C PHE A 290 25.11 53.01 -1.37
N ASP A 291 25.99 53.14 -0.38
CA ASP A 291 25.87 54.10 0.71
C ASP A 291 26.77 55.29 0.38
N GLY A 292 26.24 56.18 -0.46
CA GLY A 292 26.97 57.26 -1.13
C GLY A 292 26.58 57.39 -2.62
N PRO A 293 27.33 58.15 -3.43
CA PRO A 293 27.08 58.26 -4.87
C PRO A 293 27.22 56.92 -5.60
N ASP A 294 26.53 56.76 -6.73
CA ASP A 294 26.63 55.54 -7.55
C ASP A 294 28.08 55.27 -7.97
N VAL A 295 28.49 54.00 -7.85
CA VAL A 295 29.79 53.54 -8.33
C VAL A 295 29.66 53.10 -9.79
N SER A 296 30.59 53.55 -10.62
CA SER A 296 30.64 53.18 -12.04
C SER A 296 30.81 51.66 -12.23
N GLN A 297 30.25 51.14 -13.33
CA GLN A 297 30.33 49.72 -13.67
C GLN A 297 31.77 49.21 -13.82
N GLU A 298 32.68 50.06 -14.31
CA GLU A 298 34.10 49.75 -14.50
C GLU A 298 34.80 49.51 -13.16
N VAL A 299 34.59 50.40 -12.19
CA VAL A 299 35.14 50.25 -10.83
C VAL A 299 34.59 48.99 -10.16
N LEU A 300 33.29 48.69 -10.31
CA LEU A 300 32.71 47.44 -9.82
C LEU A 300 33.32 46.22 -10.50
N TYR A 301 33.58 46.28 -11.81
CA TYR A 301 34.23 45.20 -12.52
C TYR A 301 35.65 44.95 -11.97
N GLU A 302 36.46 46.00 -11.79
CA GLU A 302 37.81 45.89 -11.25
C GLU A 302 37.86 45.36 -9.80
N LEU A 303 36.88 45.74 -8.98
CA LEU A 303 36.78 45.26 -7.59
C LEU A 303 36.38 43.79 -7.49
N PHE A 304 35.42 43.34 -8.32
CA PHE A 304 34.82 42.00 -8.20
C PHE A 304 35.51 40.94 -9.08
N ARG A 305 36.26 41.35 -10.12
CA ARG A 305 36.97 40.45 -11.04
C ARG A 305 38.05 39.56 -10.39
N PRO A 306 38.84 40.02 -9.40
CA PRO A 306 39.88 39.19 -8.78
C PRO A 306 39.36 37.92 -8.09
N TYR A 307 38.10 37.91 -7.64
CA TYR A 307 37.52 36.77 -6.93
C TYR A 307 36.90 35.72 -7.85
N GLY A 308 36.67 36.03 -9.14
CA GLY A 308 36.17 35.07 -10.13
C GLY A 308 35.63 35.71 -11.41
N ARG A 309 35.09 34.86 -12.30
CA ARG A 309 34.49 35.32 -13.56
C ARG A 309 33.11 35.90 -13.30
N VAL A 310 33.00 37.22 -13.43
CA VAL A 310 31.73 37.95 -13.43
C VAL A 310 31.01 37.66 -14.75
N SER A 311 29.77 37.16 -14.70
CA SER A 311 28.94 36.88 -15.86
C SER A 311 28.17 38.10 -16.36
N ASN A 312 27.69 38.95 -15.43
CA ASN A 312 26.95 40.16 -15.77
C ASN A 312 26.99 41.18 -14.63
N ILE A 313 26.96 42.48 -14.96
CA ILE A 313 26.75 43.58 -14.02
C ILE A 313 25.57 44.40 -14.53
N VAL A 314 24.50 44.48 -13.74
CA VAL A 314 23.31 45.29 -14.04
C VAL A 314 23.43 46.61 -13.27
N PRO A 315 23.42 47.77 -13.95
CA PRO A 315 23.52 49.08 -13.29
C PRO A 315 22.24 49.42 -12.48
N PRO A 316 22.32 50.33 -11.51
CA PRO A 316 21.20 50.67 -10.63
C PRO A 316 20.04 51.35 -11.38
N SER A 317 18.85 50.73 -11.34
CA SER A 317 17.59 51.36 -11.77
C SER A 317 17.02 52.28 -10.66
N PRO A 318 16.13 53.24 -10.99
CA PRO A 318 15.50 54.09 -9.98
C PRO A 318 14.65 53.25 -9.00
N VAL A 319 14.94 53.37 -7.71
CA VAL A 319 14.26 52.65 -6.61
C VAL A 319 13.34 53.62 -5.84
N PRO A 320 12.25 53.14 -5.20
CA PRO A 320 11.36 54.00 -4.41
C PRO A 320 12.08 54.74 -3.28
N ALA A 321 11.56 55.91 -2.90
CA ALA A 321 12.13 56.76 -1.84
C ALA A 321 12.31 55.96 -0.54
N GLY A 322 13.54 55.95 -0.01
CA GLY A 322 13.92 55.25 1.23
C GLY A 322 14.78 53.99 1.04
N SER A 323 14.91 53.44 -0.18
CA SER A 323 15.86 52.35 -0.47
C SER A 323 17.18 52.89 -1.01
N LEU A 324 18.30 52.29 -0.60
CA LEU A 324 19.59 52.54 -1.24
C LEU A 324 19.57 52.06 -2.69
N ARG A 325 20.25 52.78 -3.57
CA ARG A 325 20.46 52.36 -4.97
C ARG A 325 21.41 51.17 -4.99
N PHE A 326 21.18 50.22 -5.88
CA PHE A 326 21.97 49.00 -5.91
C PHE A 326 22.27 48.53 -7.33
N ALA A 327 23.46 47.97 -7.54
CA ALA A 327 23.80 47.21 -8.75
C ALA A 327 23.67 45.71 -8.48
N GLN A 328 23.38 44.92 -9.52
CA GLN A 328 23.38 43.46 -9.41
C GLN A 328 24.59 42.88 -10.12
N ILE A 329 25.39 42.08 -9.41
CA ILE A 329 26.57 41.41 -9.95
C ILE A 329 26.31 39.91 -9.96
N ALA A 330 26.38 39.29 -11.12
CA ALA A 330 26.25 37.85 -11.27
C ALA A 330 27.62 37.23 -11.53
N TYR A 331 27.96 36.19 -10.78
CA TYR A 331 29.10 35.31 -11.03
C TYR A 331 28.67 34.03 -11.75
N THR A 332 29.60 33.39 -12.46
CA THR A 332 29.36 32.08 -13.08
C THR A 332 29.27 30.94 -12.07
N ARG A 333 29.92 31.08 -10.90
CA ARG A 333 29.99 30.07 -9.83
C ARG A 333 29.61 30.70 -8.48
N LEU A 334 29.23 29.85 -7.52
CA LEU A 334 28.86 30.27 -6.16
C LEU A 334 30.06 30.66 -5.29
N THR A 335 31.20 29.98 -5.42
CA THR A 335 32.38 30.26 -4.57
C THR A 335 32.90 31.70 -4.71
N PRO A 336 33.06 32.27 -5.93
CA PRO A 336 33.44 33.67 -6.09
C PRO A 336 32.48 34.66 -5.42
N SER A 337 31.17 34.41 -5.47
CA SER A 337 30.20 35.32 -4.84
C SER A 337 30.31 35.27 -3.31
N THR A 338 30.51 34.08 -2.73
CA THR A 338 30.73 33.90 -1.29
C THR A 338 32.04 34.51 -0.79
N ILE A 339 33.10 34.51 -1.62
CA ILE A 339 34.37 35.18 -1.28
C ILE A 339 34.20 36.69 -1.36
N ALA A 340 33.64 37.19 -2.47
CA ALA A 340 33.48 38.63 -2.70
C ALA A 340 32.62 39.31 -1.63
N ILE A 341 31.51 38.68 -1.21
CA ILE A 341 30.67 39.21 -0.12
C ILE A 341 31.41 39.26 1.22
N ASN A 342 32.27 38.28 1.53
CA ASN A 342 32.98 38.25 2.81
C ASN A 342 34.20 39.17 2.85
N VAL A 343 34.81 39.44 1.70
CA VAL A 343 36.03 40.26 1.59
C VAL A 343 35.73 41.74 1.35
N LEU A 344 34.74 42.06 0.50
CA LEU A 344 34.46 43.44 0.06
C LEU A 344 33.37 44.15 0.88
N HIS A 345 32.66 43.45 1.76
CA HIS A 345 31.56 44.06 2.51
C HIS A 345 32.01 45.27 3.35
N GLY A 346 31.35 46.41 3.18
CA GLY A 346 31.68 47.63 3.89
C GLY A 346 32.94 48.35 3.40
N LEU A 347 33.51 47.94 2.26
CA LEU A 347 34.62 48.64 1.62
C LEU A 347 34.18 50.03 1.13
N SER A 348 34.96 51.06 1.42
CA SER A 348 34.79 52.41 0.89
C SER A 348 35.60 52.60 -0.38
N THR A 349 34.95 52.82 -1.52
CA THR A 349 35.59 52.95 -2.84
C THR A 349 35.29 54.31 -3.46
N PRO A 350 36.20 54.87 -4.27
CA PRO A 350 35.88 56.04 -5.07
C PRO A 350 34.83 55.68 -6.15
N THR A 351 34.11 56.68 -6.63
CA THR A 351 32.90 56.50 -7.47
C THR A 351 33.24 56.33 -8.95
N ASN A 352 34.19 57.10 -9.46
CA ASN A 352 34.58 57.12 -10.87
C ASN A 352 35.94 56.46 -11.12
N THR A 353 36.12 55.93 -12.34
CA THR A 353 37.36 55.29 -12.82
C THR A 353 38.57 56.23 -12.71
N ARG A 354 38.42 57.52 -13.03
CA ARG A 354 39.49 58.54 -12.90
C ARG A 354 39.95 58.70 -11.44
N ASP A 355 39.01 58.77 -10.52
CA ASP A 355 39.30 58.93 -9.09
C ASP A 355 39.93 57.66 -8.51
N PHE A 356 39.52 56.49 -9.02
CA PHE A 356 40.10 55.21 -8.67
C PHE A 356 41.57 55.08 -9.12
N THR A 357 41.89 55.48 -10.36
CA THR A 357 43.27 55.51 -10.87
C THR A 357 44.14 56.50 -10.09
N LEU A 358 43.61 57.66 -9.70
CA LEU A 358 44.35 58.64 -8.88
C LEU A 358 44.66 58.12 -7.47
N VAL A 359 43.72 57.41 -6.83
CA VAL A 359 43.93 56.78 -5.52
C VAL A 359 44.97 55.66 -5.60
N LEU A 360 45.05 54.96 -6.73
CA LEU A 360 46.08 53.95 -6.96
C LEU A 360 47.45 54.56 -7.17
N ASP A 361 47.55 55.55 -8.03
CA ASP A 361 48.81 56.26 -8.29
C ASP A 361 49.37 56.88 -7.00
N ALA A 362 48.50 57.42 -6.13
CA ALA A 362 48.86 57.96 -4.82
C ALA A 362 49.33 56.91 -3.79
N LYS A 363 48.93 55.64 -3.93
CA LYS A 363 49.43 54.53 -3.07
C LYS A 363 50.76 53.96 -3.54
N THR A 364 51.06 54.05 -4.84
CA THR A 364 52.28 53.48 -5.44
C THR A 364 53.45 54.45 -5.48
N LYS A 365 53.17 55.77 -5.50
CA LYS A 365 54.16 56.84 -5.40
C LYS A 365 53.94 57.52 -4.06
N GLY A 366 54.79 57.25 -3.07
CA GLY A 366 54.68 57.84 -1.72
C GLY A 366 54.45 59.36 -1.79
N SER A 367 53.56 59.88 -0.93
CA SER A 367 53.06 61.24 -1.03
C SER A 367 54.14 62.31 -0.80
N THR A 368 54.63 62.93 -1.86
CA THR A 368 55.39 64.18 -1.79
C THR A 368 54.44 65.37 -1.58
N GLY A 369 54.34 65.84 -0.34
CA GLY A 369 54.18 67.26 0.02
C GLY A 369 52.91 68.06 -0.35
N SER A 370 51.89 67.51 -1.01
CA SER A 370 50.63 68.26 -1.28
C SER A 370 49.41 67.59 -0.63
N ALA A 371 48.50 68.40 -0.10
CA ALA A 371 47.28 67.94 0.57
C ALA A 371 46.44 67.07 -0.40
N PRO A 372 45.97 65.87 0.01
CA PRO A 372 45.29 64.95 -0.88
C PRO A 372 43.94 65.52 -1.35
N PRO A 373 43.54 65.34 -2.62
CA PRO A 373 42.23 65.76 -3.10
C PRO A 373 41.11 65.02 -2.34
N THR A 374 40.07 65.75 -1.92
CA THR A 374 38.89 65.19 -1.23
C THR A 374 38.00 64.44 -2.23
N ILE A 375 38.32 63.16 -2.45
CA ILE A 375 37.58 62.28 -3.35
C ILE A 375 36.33 61.73 -2.63
N PRO A 376 35.12 61.81 -3.22
CA PRO A 376 33.91 61.22 -2.65
C PRO A 376 34.04 59.69 -2.61
N ARG A 377 33.75 59.11 -1.44
CA ARG A 377 33.81 57.65 -1.22
C ARG A 377 32.41 57.09 -0.98
N THR A 378 32.11 55.99 -1.64
CA THR A 378 30.87 55.22 -1.47
C THR A 378 31.19 53.95 -0.69
N ARG A 379 30.38 53.64 0.32
CA ARG A 379 30.49 52.38 1.05
C ARG A 379 29.61 51.32 0.40
N LEU A 380 30.19 50.15 0.11
CA LEU A 380 29.49 49.04 -0.54
C LEU A 380 28.84 48.11 0.50
N ARG A 381 27.54 47.89 0.41
CA ARG A 381 26.82 46.85 1.19
C ARG A 381 26.39 45.73 0.25
N LEU A 382 26.72 44.48 0.59
CA LEU A 382 26.60 43.34 -0.32
C LEU A 382 25.63 42.31 0.25
N PHE A 383 24.66 41.85 -0.54
CA PHE A 383 23.66 40.86 -0.13
C PHE A 383 23.50 39.77 -1.19
N TYR A 384 23.09 38.56 -0.81
CA TYR A 384 22.69 37.52 -1.77
C TYR A 384 21.31 37.80 -2.36
N GLU A 385 21.16 37.64 -3.68
CA GLU A 385 19.88 37.74 -4.39
C GLU A 385 19.42 36.36 -4.87
N ARG A 386 18.17 35.96 -4.57
CA ARG A 386 17.64 34.65 -4.99
C ARG A 386 17.38 34.61 -6.50
N PRO A 387 17.78 33.56 -7.23
CA PRO A 387 17.42 33.40 -8.63
C PRO A 387 15.90 33.14 -8.77
N LEU A 388 15.20 33.97 -9.53
CA LEU A 388 13.78 33.80 -9.89
C LEU A 388 13.59 32.62 -10.86
N LYS A 389 13.69 31.37 -10.38
CA LYS A 389 13.30 30.15 -11.13
C LYS A 389 12.70 29.04 -10.26
N ALA A 390 12.03 29.38 -9.15
CA ALA A 390 11.45 28.36 -8.28
C ALA A 390 10.11 27.79 -8.78
N HIS A 391 9.46 28.40 -9.80
CA HIS A 391 8.09 28.04 -10.19
C HIS A 391 7.84 27.75 -11.67
N ALA A 392 8.84 27.71 -12.55
CA ALA A 392 8.58 27.49 -13.99
C ALA A 392 7.72 26.25 -14.31
N PHE A 393 7.93 25.13 -13.61
CA PHE A 393 7.11 23.92 -13.79
C PHE A 393 5.71 24.05 -13.16
N ARG A 394 5.61 24.65 -11.97
CA ARG A 394 4.33 24.88 -11.30
C ARG A 394 3.48 25.89 -12.09
N ASP A 395 4.10 26.96 -12.57
CA ASP A 395 3.48 28.01 -13.37
C ASP A 395 2.99 27.43 -14.70
N TRP A 396 3.80 26.58 -15.35
CA TRP A 396 3.38 25.84 -16.55
C TRP A 396 2.21 24.88 -16.27
N LEU A 397 2.24 24.18 -15.13
CA LEU A 397 1.18 23.27 -14.73
C LEU A 397 -0.15 24.00 -14.50
N THR A 398 -0.08 25.19 -13.89
CA THR A 398 -1.24 26.07 -13.65
C THR A 398 -1.69 26.83 -14.89
N SER A 399 -0.82 27.07 -15.88
CA SER A 399 -1.18 27.78 -17.11
C SER A 399 -1.84 26.89 -18.17
N HIS A 400 -1.72 25.56 -18.05
CA HIS A 400 -2.29 24.61 -19.01
C HIS A 400 -3.19 23.53 -18.38
N PRO A 401 -4.26 23.89 -17.63
CA PRO A 401 -5.14 22.93 -16.94
C PRO A 401 -5.78 21.89 -17.87
N ARG A 402 -6.00 22.23 -19.15
CA ARG A 402 -6.58 21.34 -20.17
C ARG A 402 -5.72 20.13 -20.51
N LEU A 403 -4.40 20.27 -20.45
CA LEU A 403 -3.47 19.17 -20.71
C LEU A 403 -3.00 18.53 -19.41
N THR A 404 -2.86 19.32 -18.35
CA THR A 404 -2.23 18.87 -17.10
C THR A 404 -3.17 18.04 -16.25
N ILE A 405 -4.48 18.34 -16.19
CA ILE A 405 -5.45 17.54 -15.43
C ILE A 405 -5.58 16.12 -16.01
N PRO A 406 -5.80 15.90 -17.33
CA PRO A 406 -5.83 14.56 -17.89
C PRO A 406 -4.49 13.82 -17.77
N ALA A 407 -3.36 14.52 -17.98
CA ALA A 407 -2.03 13.90 -17.85
C ALA A 407 -1.72 13.47 -16.40
N ILE A 408 -2.11 14.27 -15.40
CA ILE A 408 -1.96 13.92 -13.99
C ILE A 408 -2.89 12.76 -13.63
N ALA A 409 -4.15 12.78 -14.08
CA ALA A 409 -5.08 11.66 -13.84
C ALA A 409 -4.56 10.35 -14.47
N PHE A 410 -4.05 10.42 -15.69
CA PHE A 410 -3.42 9.28 -16.37
C PHE A 410 -2.17 8.79 -15.63
N LEU A 411 -1.28 9.69 -15.21
CA LEU A 411 -0.08 9.33 -14.47
C LEU A 411 -0.41 8.74 -13.10
N ILE A 412 -1.38 9.30 -12.38
CA ILE A 412 -1.86 8.75 -11.09
C ILE A 412 -2.49 7.38 -11.31
N GLY A 413 -3.34 7.21 -12.33
CA GLY A 413 -3.96 5.91 -12.64
C GLY A 413 -2.91 4.85 -12.96
N THR A 414 -2.03 5.13 -13.94
CA THR A 414 -0.98 4.19 -14.38
C THR A 414 0.03 3.86 -13.27
N LEU A 415 0.45 4.86 -12.50
CA LEU A 415 1.41 4.67 -11.41
C LEU A 415 0.77 3.96 -10.20
N SER A 416 -0.55 4.12 -10.01
CA SER A 416 -1.26 3.42 -8.94
C SER A 416 -1.39 1.92 -9.23
N TYR A 417 -1.80 1.50 -10.43
CA TYR A 417 -1.91 0.07 -10.74
C TYR A 417 -0.55 -0.64 -10.69
N THR A 418 0.47 -0.06 -11.33
CA THR A 418 1.81 -0.68 -11.40
C THR A 418 2.49 -0.86 -10.04
N PHE A 419 2.24 0.04 -9.08
CA PHE A 419 2.85 -0.03 -7.75
C PHE A 419 1.99 -0.75 -6.73
N PHE A 420 0.67 -0.51 -6.73
CA PHE A 420 -0.20 -1.02 -5.68
C PHE A 420 -0.75 -2.42 -5.95
N ASP A 421 -0.83 -2.89 -7.19
CA ASP A 421 -1.36 -4.25 -7.44
C ASP A 421 -0.45 -5.35 -6.86
N PRO A 422 0.89 -5.30 -6.97
CA PRO A 422 1.78 -6.24 -6.28
C PRO A 422 1.70 -6.13 -4.75
N ILE A 423 1.44 -4.92 -4.24
CA ILE A 423 1.25 -4.71 -2.80
C ILE A 423 -0.07 -5.36 -2.36
N ARG A 424 -1.14 -5.17 -3.12
CA ARG A 424 -2.45 -5.75 -2.86
C ARG A 424 -2.43 -7.27 -2.94
N SER A 425 -1.78 -7.85 -3.95
CA SER A 425 -1.65 -9.31 -4.04
C SER A 425 -0.90 -9.89 -2.84
N PHE A 426 0.17 -9.21 -2.39
CA PHE A 426 0.88 -9.59 -1.17
C PHE A 426 0.00 -9.54 0.08
N PHE A 427 -0.82 -8.49 0.27
CA PHE A 427 -1.71 -8.40 1.43
C PHE A 427 -2.82 -9.47 1.41
N VAL A 428 -3.37 -9.77 0.23
CA VAL A 428 -4.33 -10.87 0.05
C VAL A 428 -3.67 -12.22 0.38
N GLN A 429 -2.49 -12.47 -0.16
CA GLN A 429 -1.72 -13.68 0.14
C GLN A 429 -1.45 -13.81 1.64
N ALA A 430 -1.03 -12.73 2.28
CA ALA A 430 -0.77 -12.70 3.71
C ALA A 430 -2.03 -12.92 4.56
N HIS A 431 -3.20 -12.45 4.09
CA HIS A 431 -4.50 -12.71 4.72
C HIS A 431 -4.87 -14.19 4.61
N VAL A 432 -4.76 -14.80 3.42
CA VAL A 432 -5.05 -16.23 3.19
C VAL A 432 -4.09 -17.14 3.97
N GLN A 433 -2.82 -16.78 4.05
CA GLN A 433 -1.81 -17.56 4.78
C GLN A 433 -1.89 -17.36 6.31
N GLY A 434 -2.49 -16.26 6.76
CA GLY A 434 -2.65 -15.92 8.17
C GLY A 434 -1.40 -15.32 8.81
N TYR A 435 -0.48 -14.72 8.03
CA TYR A 435 0.78 -14.18 8.55
C TYR A 435 0.58 -13.07 9.60
N PHE A 436 -0.53 -12.34 9.51
CA PHE A 436 -0.86 -11.23 10.40
C PHE A 436 -1.75 -11.63 11.58
N GLU A 437 -2.10 -12.91 11.75
CA GLU A 437 -2.77 -13.40 12.95
C GLU A 437 -1.78 -13.41 14.12
N LEU A 438 -1.69 -12.26 14.79
CA LEU A 438 -0.86 -12.04 15.98
C LEU A 438 -1.15 -13.02 17.11
N GLU A 439 -2.32 -13.70 17.09
CA GLU A 439 -2.71 -14.74 18.03
C GLU A 439 -1.85 -16.03 17.92
N GLY A 440 -1.15 -16.23 16.80
CA GLY A 440 -0.23 -17.35 16.60
C GLY A 440 1.14 -17.19 17.28
N TYR A 441 1.55 -15.97 17.64
CA TYR A 441 2.87 -15.73 18.23
C TYR A 441 2.89 -16.11 19.71
N SER A 442 3.85 -16.95 20.10
CA SER A 442 4.05 -17.42 21.48
C SER A 442 4.15 -16.27 22.50
N PHE A 443 4.69 -15.12 22.09
CA PHE A 443 4.77 -13.91 22.90
C PHE A 443 3.41 -13.28 23.20
N VAL A 444 2.45 -13.30 22.26
CA VAL A 444 1.10 -12.73 22.46
C VAL A 444 0.26 -13.65 23.36
N LYS A 445 0.34 -14.98 23.16
CA LYS A 445 -0.23 -15.98 24.08
C LYS A 445 0.38 -15.84 25.49
N TRP A 446 1.69 -15.60 25.57
CA TRP A 446 2.40 -15.36 26.83
C TRP A 446 1.95 -14.05 27.52
N ILE A 447 1.84 -12.92 26.81
CA ILE A 447 1.33 -11.66 27.39
C ILE A 447 -0.08 -11.84 27.94
N ARG A 448 -0.98 -12.46 27.18
CA ARG A 448 -2.38 -12.65 27.59
C ARG A 448 -2.52 -13.59 28.78
N SER A 449 -1.72 -14.66 28.84
CA SER A 449 -1.69 -15.57 30.00
C SER A 449 -1.12 -14.93 31.28
N LYS A 450 -0.30 -13.88 31.15
CA LYS A 450 0.34 -13.17 32.26
C LYS A 450 -0.41 -11.90 32.70
N PHE A 451 -1.24 -11.31 31.84
CA PHE A 451 -2.01 -10.08 32.10
C PHE A 451 -3.53 -10.34 32.16
N VAL A 452 -3.96 -11.32 32.96
CA VAL A 452 -5.36 -11.38 33.41
C VAL A 452 -5.54 -10.32 34.49
N LEU A 453 -6.05 -9.15 34.12
CA LEU A 453 -6.49 -8.11 35.05
C LEU A 453 -7.74 -8.58 35.82
N PRO A 454 -7.78 -8.49 37.15
CA PRO A 454 -8.99 -8.69 37.93
C PRO A 454 -9.80 -7.38 37.91
N SER A 455 -10.74 -7.26 36.99
CA SER A 455 -11.71 -6.15 36.96
C SER A 455 -13.13 -6.69 37.01
N GLY A 456 -13.76 -6.52 38.18
CA GLY A 456 -15.13 -6.89 38.49
C GLY A 456 -16.17 -5.99 37.83
N PHE A 457 -16.44 -6.24 36.55
CA PHE A 457 -17.68 -5.84 35.87
C PHE A 457 -18.10 -6.98 34.94
N SER A 458 -18.67 -8.03 35.54
CA SER A 458 -19.31 -9.13 34.80
C SER A 458 -20.75 -8.75 34.49
N PHE A 459 -20.95 -7.91 33.47
CA PHE A 459 -22.22 -7.92 32.73
C PHE A 459 -22.19 -9.17 31.84
N GLY A 460 -23.23 -10.01 31.98
CA GLY A 460 -23.30 -11.36 31.44
C GLY A 460 -22.80 -11.49 30.00
N ALA A 461 -21.60 -12.05 29.87
CA ALA A 461 -21.06 -12.56 28.63
C ALA A 461 -20.72 -14.03 28.89
N SER A 462 -21.66 -14.90 28.51
CA SER A 462 -21.42 -16.32 28.34
C SER A 462 -20.16 -16.49 27.49
N SER A 463 -19.13 -17.10 28.07
CA SER A 463 -17.91 -17.46 27.35
C SER A 463 -18.27 -18.39 26.18
N PRO A 464 -17.71 -18.21 24.97
CA PRO A 464 -17.79 -19.24 23.96
C PRO A 464 -16.77 -20.31 24.36
N ASP A 465 -17.26 -21.36 25.02
CA ASP A 465 -16.52 -22.61 25.18
C ASP A 465 -16.34 -23.21 23.78
N ALA A 466 -15.24 -22.82 23.13
CA ALA A 466 -14.87 -23.24 21.80
C ALA A 466 -14.26 -24.65 21.89
N GLY A 467 -15.09 -25.67 21.68
CA GLY A 467 -14.61 -27.03 21.43
C GLY A 467 -15.65 -28.14 21.54
N ALA A 468 -16.70 -27.99 22.36
CA ALA A 468 -17.61 -29.12 22.60
C ALA A 468 -18.99 -28.69 23.15
N SER A 469 -19.91 -28.21 22.31
CA SER A 469 -21.37 -28.30 22.58
C SER A 469 -22.29 -27.84 21.44
N ASN A 470 -21.93 -28.05 20.17
CA ASN A 470 -22.92 -28.00 19.06
C ASN A 470 -23.37 -29.39 18.57
N ASP A 471 -22.88 -30.45 19.21
CA ASP A 471 -23.19 -31.85 18.88
C ASP A 471 -24.47 -32.37 19.58
N GLY A 472 -25.51 -31.56 19.60
CA GLY A 472 -26.83 -31.95 20.13
C GLY A 472 -27.73 -32.63 19.09
N VAL A 473 -27.24 -32.93 17.90
CA VAL A 473 -28.05 -33.50 16.81
C VAL A 473 -27.98 -35.02 16.90
N GLY A 474 -29.14 -35.68 17.03
CA GLY A 474 -29.26 -37.12 17.24
C GLY A 474 -28.43 -37.98 16.29
N ARG A 475 -28.09 -39.21 16.71
CA ARG A 475 -27.23 -40.15 15.95
C ARG A 475 -27.65 -40.36 14.50
N GLY A 476 -28.93 -40.19 14.15
CA GLY A 476 -29.46 -40.32 12.78
C GLY A 476 -29.11 -39.11 11.91
N ALA A 477 -29.51 -37.89 12.31
CA ALA A 477 -29.13 -36.68 11.59
C ALA A 477 -27.60 -36.41 11.61
N TRP A 478 -26.89 -37.00 12.57
CA TRP A 478 -25.43 -37.05 12.57
C TRP A 478 -24.87 -37.94 11.45
N GLN A 479 -25.52 -39.06 11.11
CA GLN A 479 -25.08 -39.94 10.03
C GLN A 479 -25.19 -39.27 8.66
N ASP A 480 -26.29 -38.58 8.37
CA ASP A 480 -26.46 -37.85 7.11
C ASP A 480 -25.41 -36.74 6.95
N ARG A 481 -25.05 -36.08 8.07
CA ARG A 481 -24.00 -35.05 8.10
C ARG A 481 -22.61 -35.64 7.92
N ILE A 482 -22.30 -36.77 8.56
CA ILE A 482 -21.03 -37.48 8.33
C ILE A 482 -20.95 -37.95 6.87
N ALA A 483 -22.06 -38.43 6.31
CA ALA A 483 -22.10 -38.87 4.91
C ALA A 483 -21.85 -37.69 3.97
N ALA A 484 -22.50 -36.54 4.21
CA ALA A 484 -22.27 -35.31 3.48
C ALA A 484 -20.82 -34.81 3.63
N GLU A 485 -20.27 -34.82 4.84
CA GLU A 485 -18.88 -34.44 5.13
C GLU A 485 -17.88 -35.34 4.37
N LYS A 486 -18.07 -36.65 4.39
CA LYS A 486 -17.27 -37.61 3.62
C LYS A 486 -17.37 -37.35 2.10
N GLN A 487 -18.55 -37.00 1.60
CA GLN A 487 -18.73 -36.64 0.19
C GLN A 487 -17.99 -35.35 -0.17
N VAL A 488 -18.11 -34.29 0.64
CA VAL A 488 -17.34 -33.05 0.41
C VAL A 488 -15.84 -33.32 0.47
N LEU A 489 -15.37 -34.11 1.43
CA LEU A 489 -13.96 -34.48 1.54
C LEU A 489 -13.47 -35.24 0.31
N SER A 490 -14.29 -36.12 -0.27
CA SER A 490 -13.94 -36.82 -1.50
C SER A 490 -13.75 -35.83 -2.67
N TRP A 491 -14.66 -34.87 -2.84
CA TRP A 491 -14.55 -33.86 -3.90
C TRP A 491 -13.40 -32.85 -3.70
N ILE A 492 -12.98 -32.59 -2.46
CA ILE A 492 -11.80 -31.75 -2.15
C ILE A 492 -10.48 -32.52 -2.34
N SER A 493 -10.53 -33.86 -2.34
CA SER A 493 -9.37 -34.72 -2.60
C SER A 493 -9.14 -35.00 -4.09
N GLU A 494 -10.17 -34.81 -4.92
CA GLU A 494 -10.07 -34.88 -6.37
C GLU A 494 -9.64 -33.54 -6.95
N SER A 495 -9.15 -33.48 -8.21
CA SER A 495 -8.79 -32.20 -8.83
C SER A 495 -10.02 -31.29 -9.01
N PRO A 496 -9.92 -29.97 -8.84
CA PRO A 496 -11.07 -29.06 -9.00
C PRO A 496 -11.61 -29.10 -10.44
N GLY A 497 -12.80 -29.68 -10.59
CA GLY A 497 -13.48 -29.79 -11.88
C GLY A 497 -14.74 -28.95 -11.97
N THR A 498 -15.48 -28.81 -10.86
CA THR A 498 -16.83 -28.25 -10.77
C THR A 498 -17.02 -27.54 -9.42
N PHE A 499 -18.13 -26.79 -9.27
CA PHE A 499 -18.50 -26.20 -7.98
C PHE A 499 -19.06 -27.25 -7.02
N ILE A 500 -18.69 -27.13 -5.74
CA ILE A 500 -19.33 -27.85 -4.64
C ILE A 500 -20.39 -26.94 -4.02
N ALA A 501 -21.67 -27.19 -4.29
CA ALA A 501 -22.77 -26.40 -3.75
C ALA A 501 -23.39 -27.09 -2.54
N VAL A 502 -23.27 -26.48 -1.36
CA VAL A 502 -23.92 -26.94 -0.14
C VAL A 502 -25.19 -26.11 0.08
N THR A 503 -26.34 -26.73 -0.16
CA THR A 503 -27.65 -26.10 -0.10
C THR A 503 -28.42 -26.58 1.13
N GLY A 504 -29.40 -25.81 1.59
CA GLY A 504 -30.30 -26.25 2.66
C GLY A 504 -30.91 -25.08 3.43
N PRO A 505 -31.95 -25.31 4.25
CA PRO A 505 -32.58 -24.26 5.04
C PRO A 505 -31.58 -23.56 5.99
N PRO A 506 -31.83 -22.29 6.35
CA PRO A 506 -30.99 -21.58 7.31
C PRO A 506 -31.03 -22.28 8.67
N GLY A 507 -29.86 -22.42 9.31
CA GLY A 507 -29.69 -23.17 10.55
C GLY A 507 -29.45 -24.68 10.39
N SER A 508 -29.50 -25.21 9.16
CA SER A 508 -29.19 -26.64 8.88
C SER A 508 -27.75 -27.06 9.23
N GLY A 509 -26.86 -26.11 9.55
CA GLY A 509 -25.49 -26.38 9.97
C GLY A 509 -24.46 -26.40 8.83
N LYS A 510 -24.81 -25.89 7.64
CA LYS A 510 -23.93 -25.85 6.46
C LYS A 510 -22.57 -25.21 6.73
N ALA A 511 -22.54 -24.02 7.34
CA ALA A 511 -21.30 -23.35 7.71
C ALA A 511 -20.45 -24.19 8.68
N SER A 512 -21.10 -24.88 9.62
CA SER A 512 -20.40 -25.82 10.52
C SER A 512 -19.85 -27.04 9.78
N LEU A 513 -20.58 -27.58 8.79
CA LEU A 513 -20.11 -28.70 7.97
C LEU A 513 -18.87 -28.28 7.17
N VAL A 514 -18.93 -27.14 6.49
CA VAL A 514 -17.82 -26.62 5.69
C VAL A 514 -16.61 -26.31 6.58
N ASN A 515 -16.80 -25.69 7.74
CA ASN A 515 -15.71 -25.41 8.67
C ASN A 515 -15.02 -26.68 9.20
N ARG A 516 -15.77 -27.75 9.50
CA ARG A 516 -15.18 -29.03 9.93
C ARG A 516 -14.33 -29.66 8.83
N VAL A 517 -14.86 -29.70 7.60
CA VAL A 517 -14.14 -30.19 6.42
C VAL A 517 -12.83 -29.43 6.19
N ILE A 518 -12.82 -28.12 6.42
CA ILE A 518 -11.63 -27.26 6.26
C ILE A 518 -10.63 -27.51 7.40
N GLN A 519 -11.10 -27.64 8.64
CA GLN A 519 -10.27 -27.91 9.82
C GLN A 519 -9.60 -29.27 9.72
N ASP A 520 -10.33 -30.33 9.34
CA ASP A 520 -9.83 -31.70 9.23
C ASP A 520 -8.67 -31.85 8.23
N LYS A 521 -8.67 -31.04 7.16
CA LYS A 521 -7.63 -31.05 6.13
C LYS A 521 -6.53 -30.00 6.36
N GLU A 522 -6.64 -29.16 7.38
CA GLU A 522 -5.77 -27.99 7.62
C GLU A 522 -5.49 -27.16 6.35
N LYS A 523 -6.47 -27.11 5.44
CA LYS A 523 -6.34 -26.37 4.18
C LYS A 523 -6.65 -24.89 4.46
N LYS A 524 -5.83 -24.00 3.89
CA LYS A 524 -6.08 -22.56 3.96
C LYS A 524 -7.33 -22.23 3.15
N ALA A 525 -8.26 -21.51 3.77
CA ALA A 525 -9.53 -21.17 3.18
C ALA A 525 -9.75 -19.66 3.16
N LEU A 526 -10.25 -19.14 2.04
CA LEU A 526 -10.73 -17.77 1.92
C LEU A 526 -12.25 -17.77 2.04
N PHE A 527 -12.78 -17.07 3.04
CA PHE A 527 -14.22 -16.94 3.26
C PHE A 527 -14.72 -15.60 2.72
N ILE A 528 -15.71 -15.64 1.84
CA ILE A 528 -16.42 -14.46 1.33
C ILE A 528 -17.89 -14.60 1.73
N ASP A 529 -18.34 -13.75 2.67
CA ASP A 529 -19.74 -13.65 3.07
C ASP A 529 -20.46 -12.69 2.13
N CYS A 530 -21.09 -13.30 1.12
CA CYS A 530 -21.91 -12.65 0.12
C CYS A 530 -23.01 -11.78 0.73
N SER A 531 -23.59 -12.17 1.87
CA SER A 531 -24.72 -11.44 2.45
C SER A 531 -24.35 -10.05 2.96
N LYS A 532 -23.14 -9.89 3.52
CA LYS A 532 -22.66 -8.59 4.01
C LYS A 532 -22.42 -7.63 2.85
N ILE A 533 -21.84 -8.14 1.77
CA ILE A 533 -21.60 -7.41 0.52
C ILE A 533 -22.93 -6.91 -0.06
N ALA A 534 -23.95 -7.77 -0.10
CA ALA A 534 -25.27 -7.42 -0.63
C ALA A 534 -26.06 -6.43 0.26
N LYS A 535 -25.83 -6.44 1.58
CA LYS A 535 -26.46 -5.50 2.52
C LYS A 535 -25.88 -4.08 2.43
N ALA A 536 -24.71 -3.90 1.81
CA ALA A 536 -24.09 -2.61 1.66
C ALA A 536 -24.86 -1.71 0.67
N LYS A 537 -25.32 -0.55 1.13
CA LYS A 537 -26.17 0.36 0.35
C LYS A 537 -25.40 1.14 -0.73
N THR A 538 -24.12 1.44 -0.49
CA THR A 538 -23.29 2.28 -1.35
C THR A 538 -22.21 1.46 -2.04
N ASP A 539 -21.89 1.77 -3.29
CA ASP A 539 -20.90 1.05 -4.10
C ASP A 539 -19.50 1.02 -3.46
N ALA A 540 -19.07 2.14 -2.85
CA ALA A 540 -17.83 2.18 -2.08
C ALA A 540 -17.86 1.26 -0.84
N ALA A 541 -19.02 1.11 -0.20
CA ALA A 541 -19.18 0.21 0.93
C ALA A 541 -19.17 -1.27 0.50
N VAL A 542 -19.73 -1.58 -0.67
CA VAL A 542 -19.64 -2.92 -1.29
C VAL A 542 -18.18 -3.31 -1.52
N ILE A 543 -17.38 -2.39 -2.09
CA ILE A 543 -15.95 -2.63 -2.36
C ILE A 543 -15.16 -2.74 -1.06
N ASN A 544 -15.43 -1.89 -0.07
CA ASN A 544 -14.74 -1.97 1.22
C ASN A 544 -15.06 -3.29 1.95
N GLU A 545 -16.31 -3.74 1.96
CA GLU A 545 -16.69 -5.02 2.57
C GLU A 545 -16.05 -6.20 1.83
N LEU A 546 -16.04 -6.17 0.49
CA LEU A 546 -15.35 -7.19 -0.32
C LEU A 546 -13.85 -7.17 -0.05
N SER A 547 -13.24 -6.00 0.07
CA SER A 547 -11.80 -5.87 0.31
C SER A 547 -11.39 -6.33 1.70
N ASP A 548 -12.20 -6.02 2.71
CA ASP A 548 -11.93 -6.40 4.09
C ASP A 548 -12.00 -7.92 4.26
N GLN A 549 -12.95 -8.59 3.59
CA GLN A 549 -13.05 -10.05 3.59
C GLN A 549 -11.95 -10.75 2.78
N THR A 550 -11.50 -10.13 1.68
CA THR A 550 -10.45 -10.71 0.82
C THR A 550 -9.03 -10.35 1.26
N GLY A 551 -8.86 -9.41 2.20
CA GLY A 551 -7.55 -8.86 2.56
C GLY A 551 -6.95 -7.92 1.50
N TYR A 552 -7.78 -7.42 0.57
CA TYR A 552 -7.35 -6.53 -0.50
C TYR A 552 -7.04 -5.13 0.07
N TRP A 553 -5.76 -4.82 0.29
CA TRP A 553 -5.33 -3.54 0.86
C TRP A 553 -4.07 -3.03 0.13
N PRO A 554 -3.91 -1.72 -0.13
CA PRO A 554 -4.79 -0.60 0.24
C PRO A 554 -5.95 -0.32 -0.73
N VAL A 555 -7.10 0.07 -0.17
CA VAL A 555 -8.28 0.55 -0.92
C VAL A 555 -8.36 2.06 -0.88
N PHE A 556 -8.39 2.67 -2.05
CA PHE A 556 -8.47 4.12 -2.20
C PHE A 556 -9.86 4.53 -2.72
N SER A 557 -10.78 4.83 -1.80
CA SER A 557 -12.13 5.29 -2.14
C SER A 557 -12.15 6.57 -2.98
N PHE A 558 -11.09 7.39 -2.92
CA PHE A 558 -10.98 8.61 -3.74
C PHE A 558 -10.84 8.30 -5.24
N MET A 559 -10.26 7.17 -5.64
CA MET A 559 -10.12 6.84 -7.07
C MET A 559 -11.49 6.64 -7.72
N ASN A 560 -12.45 6.07 -6.97
CA ASN A 560 -13.82 5.88 -7.42
C ASN A 560 -14.52 7.23 -7.66
N ASN A 561 -14.20 8.24 -6.86
CA ASN A 561 -14.71 9.60 -7.03
C ASN A 561 -13.96 10.39 -8.11
N ILE A 562 -12.66 10.13 -8.33
CA ILE A 562 -11.86 10.80 -9.36
C ILE A 562 -12.41 10.48 -10.76
N SER A 563 -12.75 9.23 -11.05
CA SER A 563 -13.32 8.88 -12.36
C SER A 563 -14.65 9.60 -12.63
N GLY A 564 -15.53 9.69 -11.62
CA GLY A 564 -16.77 10.47 -11.72
C GLY A 564 -16.53 11.98 -11.85
N LEU A 565 -15.50 12.52 -11.19
CA LEU A 565 -15.08 13.93 -11.33
C LEU A 565 -14.47 14.23 -12.69
N ILE A 566 -13.73 13.28 -13.30
CA ILE A 566 -13.20 13.42 -14.66
C ILE A 566 -14.36 13.44 -15.65
N ASP A 567 -15.37 12.59 -15.47
CA ASP A 567 -16.57 12.62 -16.30
C ASP A 567 -17.37 13.91 -16.11
N LEU A 568 -17.47 14.44 -14.89
CA LEU A 568 -18.10 15.73 -14.62
C LEU A 568 -17.30 16.89 -15.24
N ALA A 569 -15.98 16.87 -15.12
CA ALA A 569 -15.09 17.85 -15.71
C ALA A 569 -15.10 17.79 -17.24
N ALA A 570 -15.20 16.59 -17.82
CA ALA A 570 -15.36 16.38 -19.25
C ALA A 570 -16.71 16.92 -19.74
N VAL A 571 -17.81 16.70 -19.01
CA VAL A 571 -19.11 17.31 -19.32
C VAL A 571 -19.03 18.83 -19.22
N GLY A 572 -18.35 19.38 -18.21
CA GLY A 572 -18.19 20.83 -18.03
C GLY A 572 -17.27 21.50 -19.06
N LEU A 573 -16.32 20.77 -19.66
CA LEU A 573 -15.35 21.30 -20.61
C LEU A 573 -15.69 20.99 -22.08
N ILE A 574 -16.28 19.84 -22.36
CA ILE A 574 -16.51 19.27 -23.70
C ILE A 574 -18.01 19.11 -23.99
N GLY A 575 -18.87 19.13 -22.97
CA GLY A 575 -20.32 18.91 -23.13
C GLY A 575 -20.71 17.44 -23.28
N GLN A 576 -19.77 16.51 -23.17
CA GLN A 576 -20.00 15.06 -23.26
C GLN A 576 -19.33 14.32 -22.10
N LYS A 577 -19.97 13.27 -21.60
CA LYS A 577 -19.38 12.36 -20.61
C LYS A 577 -18.27 11.57 -21.29
N ALA A 578 -17.10 11.52 -20.66
CA ALA A 578 -15.95 10.85 -21.25
C ALA A 578 -15.92 9.33 -20.98
N GLY A 579 -16.80 8.82 -20.10
CA GLY A 579 -17.00 7.39 -19.88
C GLY A 579 -15.93 6.75 -18.99
N PHE A 580 -15.27 7.55 -18.14
CA PHE A 580 -14.20 7.08 -17.25
C PHE A 580 -14.72 6.42 -15.96
N ALA A 581 -15.98 6.66 -15.57
CA ALA A 581 -16.60 5.97 -14.45
C ALA A 581 -16.79 4.47 -14.76
N THR A 582 -15.92 3.64 -14.18
CA THR A 582 -16.05 2.18 -14.24
C THR A 582 -17.32 1.75 -13.48
N PRO A 583 -18.23 0.95 -14.07
CA PRO A 583 -19.38 0.41 -13.38
C PRO A 583 -18.96 -0.51 -12.22
N LEU A 584 -19.81 -0.65 -11.21
CA LEU A 584 -19.55 -1.45 -10.00
C LEU A 584 -19.08 -2.88 -10.35
N ASP A 585 -19.72 -3.53 -11.31
CA ASP A 585 -19.37 -4.89 -11.74
C ASP A 585 -17.92 -4.99 -12.23
N GLN A 586 -17.44 -3.99 -12.99
CA GLN A 586 -16.05 -3.96 -13.44
C GLN A 586 -15.08 -3.71 -12.30
N GLN A 587 -15.45 -2.87 -11.32
CA GLN A 587 -14.64 -2.62 -10.14
C GLN A 587 -14.49 -3.88 -9.28
N ILE A 588 -15.58 -4.63 -9.08
CA ILE A 588 -15.56 -5.92 -8.37
C ILE A 588 -14.70 -6.93 -9.15
N LYS A 589 -14.84 -7.01 -10.49
CA LYS A 589 -14.01 -7.89 -11.32
C LYS A 589 -12.52 -7.60 -11.17
N GLN A 590 -12.11 -6.32 -11.17
CA GLN A 590 -10.71 -5.94 -10.98
C GLN A 590 -10.14 -6.37 -9.61
N VAL A 591 -10.91 -6.16 -8.54
CA VAL A 591 -10.50 -6.61 -7.19
C VAL A 591 -10.35 -8.13 -7.17
N LEU A 592 -11.35 -8.85 -7.70
CA LEU A 592 -11.35 -10.31 -7.74
C LEU A 592 -10.24 -10.88 -8.63
N GLU A 593 -9.85 -10.20 -9.71
CA GLU A 593 -8.73 -10.61 -10.57
C GLU A 593 -7.40 -10.61 -9.79
N VAL A 594 -7.13 -9.56 -9.00
CA VAL A 594 -5.95 -9.50 -8.12
C VAL A 594 -6.02 -10.56 -7.01
N VAL A 595 -7.21 -10.83 -6.47
CA VAL A 595 -7.39 -11.91 -5.49
C VAL A 595 -7.13 -13.27 -6.13
N GLY A 596 -7.59 -13.48 -7.37
CA GLY A 596 -7.37 -14.70 -8.13
C GLY A 596 -5.89 -14.94 -8.44
N SER A 597 -5.13 -13.90 -8.80
CA SER A 597 -3.69 -14.01 -8.99
C SER A 597 -2.97 -14.31 -7.68
N ALA A 598 -3.36 -13.68 -6.57
CA ALA A 598 -2.78 -13.95 -5.25
C ALA A 598 -3.07 -15.39 -4.76
N LEU A 599 -4.25 -15.94 -5.04
CA LEU A 599 -4.58 -17.34 -4.73
C LEU A 599 -3.72 -18.31 -5.55
N LYS A 600 -3.45 -17.99 -6.81
CA LYS A 600 -2.54 -18.76 -7.66
C LYS A 600 -1.09 -18.71 -7.15
N GLU A 601 -0.60 -17.54 -6.77
CA GLU A 601 0.74 -17.40 -6.16
C GLU A 601 0.83 -18.15 -4.83
N THR A 602 -0.26 -18.22 -4.07
CA THR A 602 -0.33 -18.98 -2.81
C THR A 602 -0.21 -20.49 -3.03
N SER A 603 -0.88 -21.04 -4.04
CA SER A 603 -0.78 -22.47 -4.35
C SER A 603 0.60 -22.82 -4.93
N GLU A 604 1.17 -21.96 -5.77
CA GLU A 604 2.53 -22.12 -6.31
C GLU A 604 3.59 -22.07 -5.20
N SER A 605 3.51 -21.10 -4.29
CA SER A 605 4.42 -20.96 -3.15
C SER A 605 4.33 -22.17 -2.20
N ARG A 606 3.13 -22.69 -1.94
CA ARG A 606 2.95 -23.89 -1.11
C ARG A 606 3.53 -25.14 -1.78
N ARG A 607 3.34 -25.27 -3.09
CA ARG A 607 3.90 -26.36 -3.89
C ARG A 607 5.43 -26.35 -3.86
N GLU A 608 6.05 -25.17 -3.97
CA GLU A 608 7.51 -25.04 -3.87
C GLU A 608 8.01 -25.42 -2.48
N ALA A 609 7.34 -24.95 -1.42
CA ALA A 609 7.69 -25.32 -0.05
C ALA A 609 7.56 -26.84 0.22
N GLN A 610 6.54 -27.51 -0.33
CA GLN A 610 6.37 -28.96 -0.23
C GLN A 610 7.46 -29.71 -1.01
N LYS A 611 7.77 -29.28 -2.24
CA LYS A 611 8.86 -29.88 -3.04
C LYS A 611 10.21 -29.74 -2.33
N ASP A 612 10.50 -28.56 -1.79
CA ASP A 612 11.73 -28.32 -1.03
C ASP A 612 11.79 -29.17 0.25
N ALA A 613 10.65 -29.47 0.87
CA ALA A 613 10.59 -30.36 2.04
C ALA A 613 10.85 -31.82 1.66
N ILE A 614 10.26 -32.30 0.56
CA ILE A 614 10.49 -33.66 0.03
C ILE A 614 11.95 -33.83 -0.37
N ILE A 615 12.52 -32.88 -1.12
CA ILE A 615 13.94 -32.91 -1.53
C ILE A 615 14.85 -32.99 -0.30
N LYS A 616 14.58 -32.21 0.75
CA LYS A 616 15.36 -32.28 2.00
C LYS A 616 15.21 -33.62 2.73
N GLU A 617 14.04 -34.25 2.68
CA GLU A 617 13.83 -35.56 3.28
C GLU A 617 14.56 -36.67 2.50
N GLU A 618 14.54 -36.59 1.17
CA GLU A 618 15.32 -37.48 0.29
C GLU A 618 16.82 -37.33 0.53
N GLU A 619 17.33 -36.09 0.53
CA GLU A 619 18.73 -35.78 0.86
C GLU A 619 19.12 -36.32 2.25
N ALA A 620 18.28 -36.12 3.27
CA ALA A 620 18.53 -36.63 4.62
C ALA A 620 18.53 -38.17 4.68
N ARG A 621 17.69 -38.82 3.88
CA ARG A 621 17.61 -40.28 3.79
C ARG A 621 18.83 -40.85 3.05
N GLU A 622 19.25 -40.22 1.96
CA GLU A 622 20.48 -40.56 1.24
C GLU A 622 21.71 -40.39 2.14
N GLU A 623 21.80 -39.29 2.89
CA GLU A 623 22.85 -39.10 3.88
C GLU A 623 22.83 -40.19 4.97
N ALA A 624 21.66 -40.60 5.44
CA ALA A 624 21.54 -41.66 6.43
C ALA A 624 21.98 -43.02 5.88
N MET A 625 21.60 -43.34 4.64
CA MET A 625 22.06 -44.56 3.95
C MET A 625 23.57 -44.52 3.71
N ALA A 626 24.10 -43.39 3.23
CA ALA A 626 25.53 -43.20 3.05
C ALA A 626 26.31 -43.33 4.36
N LYS A 627 25.76 -42.88 5.50
CA LYS A 627 26.35 -43.08 6.83
C LYS A 627 26.36 -44.57 7.25
N VAL A 628 25.31 -45.32 6.92
CA VAL A 628 25.25 -46.78 7.18
C VAL A 628 26.25 -47.52 6.30
N ASP A 629 26.27 -47.25 5.00
CA ASP A 629 27.23 -47.85 4.05
C ASP A 629 28.67 -47.51 4.44
N ARG A 630 28.93 -46.26 4.83
CA ARG A 630 30.22 -45.84 5.37
C ARG A 630 30.59 -46.64 6.61
N ALA A 631 29.66 -46.84 7.55
CA ALA A 631 29.91 -47.65 8.74
C ALA A 631 30.20 -49.13 8.40
N GLU A 632 29.57 -49.70 7.37
CA GLU A 632 29.88 -51.04 6.89
C GLU A 632 31.25 -51.13 6.22
N ARG A 633 31.61 -50.15 5.39
CA ARG A 633 32.92 -50.07 4.74
C ARG A 633 34.04 -49.87 5.77
N ILE A 634 33.81 -49.10 6.84
CA ILE A 634 34.73 -48.97 7.99
C ILE A 634 34.92 -50.33 8.67
N LYS A 635 33.85 -51.08 8.94
CA LYS A 635 33.93 -52.41 9.56
C LYS A 635 34.71 -53.42 8.70
N ARG A 636 34.64 -53.29 7.37
CA ARG A 636 35.39 -54.12 6.42
C ARG A 636 36.83 -53.65 6.22
N GLY A 637 37.24 -52.51 6.80
CA GLY A 637 38.57 -51.93 6.64
C GLY A 637 38.84 -51.32 5.26
N ILE A 638 37.79 -51.03 4.49
CA ILE A 638 37.88 -50.53 3.10
C ILE A 638 37.67 -49.01 3.05
N TRP A 639 37.21 -48.40 4.15
CA TRP A 639 37.00 -46.97 4.23
C TRP A 639 38.13 -46.29 5.01
N HIS A 640 38.86 -45.40 4.34
CA HIS A 640 39.90 -44.55 4.92
C HIS A 640 39.45 -43.08 4.90
N ASP A 641 39.73 -42.37 5.99
CA ASP A 641 39.50 -40.91 6.06
C ASP A 641 40.79 -40.21 5.64
N GLY A 642 40.76 -39.57 4.48
CA GLY A 642 41.93 -38.88 3.91
C GLY A 642 42.52 -37.80 4.82
N ARG A 643 41.77 -37.30 5.82
CA ARG A 643 42.27 -36.33 6.81
C ARG A 643 43.06 -36.98 7.95
N LEU A 644 42.73 -38.23 8.30
CA LEU A 644 43.45 -39.01 9.31
C LEU A 644 44.76 -39.59 8.73
N ASP A 645 44.77 -39.91 7.44
CA ASP A 645 45.97 -40.37 6.74
C ASP A 645 47.06 -39.29 6.65
N CYS A 646 46.73 -37.99 6.68
CA CYS A 646 47.74 -36.93 6.75
C CYS A 646 48.49 -36.90 8.09
N VAL A 647 47.88 -37.41 9.16
CA VAL A 647 48.39 -37.31 10.54
C VAL A 647 49.20 -38.56 10.92
N ALA A 648 48.98 -39.69 10.25
CA ALA A 648 49.54 -40.99 10.58
C ALA A 648 50.56 -41.51 9.54
N GLY A 649 51.64 -40.77 9.23
CA GLY A 649 52.84 -41.42 8.70
C GLY A 649 53.77 -40.58 7.82
N ASN A 650 55.05 -40.58 8.18
CA ASN A 650 56.18 -40.29 7.30
C ASN A 650 56.27 -41.36 6.20
N GLY A 651 55.78 -41.08 5.00
CA GLY A 651 55.96 -41.94 3.82
C GLY A 651 55.78 -41.15 2.51
N VAL A 652 56.39 -41.64 1.42
CA VAL A 652 56.44 -40.98 0.09
C VAL A 652 55.05 -40.77 -0.54
N MET A 653 53.99 -41.36 0.02
CA MET A 653 52.61 -41.16 -0.43
C MET A 653 51.88 -39.96 0.19
N SER A 654 52.44 -39.31 1.21
CA SER A 654 51.76 -38.20 1.91
C SER A 654 51.77 -36.86 1.15
N GLU A 655 52.52 -36.74 0.04
CA GLU A 655 52.60 -35.49 -0.75
C GLU A 655 51.52 -35.36 -1.85
N LEU A 656 50.69 -36.39 -2.08
CA LEU A 656 49.59 -36.35 -3.06
C LEU A 656 48.21 -36.13 -2.42
N GLY A 657 48.17 -35.79 -1.13
CA GLY A 657 46.94 -35.69 -0.33
C GLY A 657 46.05 -34.48 -0.64
N LEU A 658 45.45 -34.44 -1.83
CA LEU A 658 44.29 -33.62 -2.18
C LEU A 658 43.49 -34.35 -3.29
N GLY A 659 42.90 -35.50 -2.94
CA GLY A 659 41.97 -36.23 -3.79
C GLY A 659 41.12 -37.20 -2.97
N GLU A 660 39.79 -37.09 -3.07
CA GLU A 660 38.88 -38.17 -2.68
C GLU A 660 38.90 -39.20 -3.82
N GLU A 661 39.78 -40.21 -3.75
CA GLU A 661 39.75 -41.32 -4.72
C GLU A 661 38.68 -42.33 -4.30
N GLU A 662 37.69 -42.52 -5.16
CA GLU A 662 36.62 -43.50 -4.96
C GLU A 662 37.17 -44.90 -5.27
N LEU A 663 37.49 -45.69 -4.24
CA LEU A 663 37.95 -47.08 -4.39
C LEU A 663 36.83 -47.91 -5.05
N THR A 664 37.06 -48.32 -6.30
CA THR A 664 36.11 -49.18 -7.03
C THR A 664 36.37 -50.64 -6.68
N GLU A 665 35.43 -51.54 -7.00
CA GLU A 665 35.57 -52.98 -6.71
C GLU A 665 36.87 -53.60 -7.26
N ASN A 666 37.51 -52.96 -8.24
CA ASN A 666 38.79 -53.36 -8.82
C ASN A 666 40.01 -53.13 -7.92
N ASP A 667 39.92 -52.26 -6.90
CA ASP A 667 41.03 -51.98 -5.97
C ASP A 667 41.10 -52.99 -4.81
N THR A 668 40.21 -53.99 -4.80
CA THR A 668 40.10 -55.01 -3.73
C THR A 668 41.11 -56.15 -3.82
N VAL A 669 42.06 -56.11 -4.76
CA VAL A 669 42.93 -57.27 -5.02
C VAL A 669 44.25 -57.15 -4.27
N MET A 670 44.31 -57.79 -3.08
CA MET A 670 45.37 -58.67 -2.52
C MET A 670 45.15 -58.71 -0.99
N SER A 671 44.76 -59.81 -0.32
CA SER A 671 45.03 -61.23 -0.54
C SER A 671 43.88 -62.13 -0.04
N ILE A 672 43.48 -63.11 -0.85
CA ILE A 672 43.49 -64.56 -0.53
C ILE A 672 43.50 -65.29 -1.89
N ALA A 673 44.20 -66.43 -1.89
CA ALA A 673 44.80 -67.15 -3.01
C ALA A 673 43.86 -67.71 -4.11
N GLN A 674 44.42 -67.74 -5.33
CA GLN A 674 44.29 -68.74 -6.42
C GLN A 674 42.89 -69.09 -6.99
N VAL A 675 42.65 -68.83 -8.29
CA VAL A 675 42.78 -69.79 -9.41
C VAL A 675 42.28 -69.14 -10.72
N GLU A 676 43.23 -69.00 -11.66
CA GLU A 676 43.17 -69.08 -13.13
C GLU A 676 42.15 -68.30 -13.99
N THR A 677 42.71 -67.50 -14.90
CA THR A 677 42.12 -66.92 -16.12
C THR A 677 42.15 -67.96 -17.27
N PRO A 678 41.46 -67.76 -18.43
CA PRO A 678 41.96 -66.82 -19.44
C PRO A 678 40.88 -65.99 -20.16
N SER A 679 41.34 -64.85 -20.65
CA SER A 679 40.70 -63.91 -21.57
C SER A 679 40.29 -64.50 -22.92
N SER A 680 39.19 -64.00 -23.52
CA SER A 680 39.15 -63.63 -24.94
C SER A 680 37.86 -62.88 -25.36
N ASN A 681 38.07 -61.70 -25.96
CA ASN A 681 37.43 -61.19 -27.18
C ASN A 681 35.91 -60.90 -27.23
N ALA A 682 35.63 -59.60 -27.39
CA ALA A 682 34.86 -58.99 -28.49
C ALA A 682 33.35 -59.30 -28.68
N SER A 683 32.70 -58.28 -29.28
CA SER A 683 31.37 -58.19 -29.88
C SER A 683 30.14 -58.10 -28.96
N THR A 684 29.63 -56.87 -28.86
CA THR A 684 28.26 -56.47 -29.23
C THR A 684 27.21 -57.58 -29.31
N ASP A 685 26.22 -57.53 -28.42
CA ASP A 685 24.82 -57.82 -28.75
C ASP A 685 23.89 -57.08 -27.78
N PRO A 686 22.81 -56.43 -28.27
CA PRO A 686 21.81 -55.79 -27.44
C PRO A 686 20.73 -56.80 -27.03
N LEU A 687 20.09 -56.51 -25.89
CA LEU A 687 18.86 -57.12 -25.36
C LEU A 687 19.07 -58.32 -24.42
N LEU A 688 18.90 -58.07 -23.12
CA LEU A 688 17.93 -58.76 -22.25
C LEU A 688 17.69 -57.85 -21.03
N VAL A 689 16.71 -56.96 -21.13
CA VAL A 689 16.19 -56.23 -19.97
C VAL A 689 15.12 -57.12 -19.34
N ASP A 690 15.29 -57.47 -18.06
CA ASP A 690 14.34 -58.31 -17.34
C ASP A 690 12.90 -57.74 -17.39
N PRO A 691 11.88 -58.50 -17.83
CA PRO A 691 10.51 -58.02 -17.94
C PRO A 691 9.91 -57.56 -16.60
N LEU A 692 10.43 -58.07 -15.48
CA LEU A 692 10.04 -57.67 -14.13
C LEU A 692 10.58 -56.29 -13.75
N ALA A 693 11.80 -55.95 -14.18
CA ALA A 693 12.41 -54.64 -13.93
C ALA A 693 11.72 -53.53 -14.75
N ILE A 694 11.30 -53.85 -15.98
CA ILE A 694 10.48 -52.92 -16.78
C ILE A 694 9.10 -52.73 -16.16
N LYS A 695 8.46 -53.81 -15.68
CA LYS A 695 7.17 -53.70 -14.99
C LYS A 695 7.27 -52.92 -13.68
N SER A 696 8.31 -53.14 -12.88
CA SER A 696 8.51 -52.37 -11.65
C SER A 696 8.86 -50.91 -11.93
N ALA A 697 9.64 -50.61 -12.97
CA ALA A 697 9.94 -49.24 -13.39
C ALA A 697 8.70 -48.51 -13.95
N ILE A 698 7.85 -49.20 -14.72
CA ILE A 698 6.57 -48.64 -15.20
C ILE A 698 5.62 -48.40 -14.02
N VAL A 699 5.52 -49.34 -13.07
CA VAL A 699 4.68 -49.19 -11.86
C VAL A 699 5.20 -48.08 -10.96
N GLN A 700 6.52 -47.95 -10.78
CA GLN A 700 7.13 -46.85 -10.03
C GLN A 700 6.91 -45.50 -10.71
N LYS A 701 7.04 -45.45 -12.04
CA LYS A 701 6.77 -44.22 -12.80
C LYS A 701 5.30 -43.80 -12.68
N GLN A 702 4.37 -44.75 -12.80
CA GLN A 702 2.95 -44.50 -12.61
C GLN A 702 2.62 -44.10 -11.17
N ALA A 703 3.24 -44.71 -10.15
CA ALA A 703 3.07 -44.30 -8.76
C ALA A 703 3.56 -42.87 -8.53
N SER A 704 4.75 -42.52 -9.04
CA SER A 704 5.32 -41.17 -8.90
C SER A 704 4.49 -40.09 -9.60
N GLU A 705 3.87 -40.39 -10.75
CA GLU A 705 2.97 -39.45 -11.44
C GLU A 705 1.66 -39.25 -10.65
N VAL A 706 1.10 -40.32 -10.07
CA VAL A 706 -0.11 -40.26 -9.24
C VAL A 706 0.13 -39.50 -7.95
N ASP A 707 1.28 -39.65 -7.33
CA ASP A 707 1.64 -38.94 -6.10
C ASP A 707 1.85 -37.44 -6.37
N ALA A 708 2.46 -37.07 -7.51
CA ALA A 708 2.59 -35.67 -7.92
C ALA A 708 1.25 -34.96 -8.16
N GLU A 709 0.24 -35.66 -8.72
CA GLU A 709 -1.11 -35.09 -8.90
C GLU A 709 -1.86 -34.92 -7.58
N ARG A 710 -1.65 -35.82 -6.61
CA ARG A 710 -2.19 -35.71 -5.26
C ARG A 710 -1.58 -34.54 -4.51
N ASP A 711 -0.25 -34.42 -4.54
CA ASP A 711 0.47 -33.30 -3.93
C ASP A 711 0.01 -31.96 -4.50
N TYR A 712 -0.20 -31.90 -5.81
CA TYR A 712 -0.78 -30.73 -6.46
C TYR A 712 -2.15 -30.39 -5.88
N THR A 713 -3.05 -31.38 -5.79
CA THR A 713 -4.42 -31.20 -5.29
C THR A 713 -4.47 -30.84 -3.79
N GLU A 714 -3.50 -31.30 -3.00
CA GLU A 714 -3.37 -30.93 -1.59
C GLU A 714 -2.87 -29.50 -1.39
N SER A 715 -2.03 -29.00 -2.31
CA SER A 715 -1.51 -27.63 -2.25
C SER A 715 -2.56 -26.54 -2.53
N LEU A 716 -3.67 -26.88 -3.20
CA LEU A 716 -4.69 -25.93 -3.62
C LEU A 716 -5.48 -25.34 -2.45
N PRO A 717 -5.69 -24.01 -2.41
CA PRO A 717 -6.54 -23.35 -1.43
C PRO A 717 -8.03 -23.64 -1.66
N ILE A 718 -8.84 -23.42 -0.63
CA ILE A 718 -10.29 -23.51 -0.69
C ILE A 718 -10.89 -22.10 -0.68
N LEU A 719 -11.80 -21.81 -1.60
CA LEU A 719 -12.64 -20.62 -1.59
C LEU A 719 -14.03 -21.02 -1.11
N VAL A 720 -14.53 -20.35 -0.06
CA VAL A 720 -15.89 -20.53 0.44
C VAL A 720 -16.69 -19.26 0.16
N LEU A 721 -17.69 -19.38 -0.70
CA LEU A 721 -18.71 -18.34 -0.91
C LEU A 721 -19.89 -18.64 0.01
N ASP A 722 -19.94 -17.96 1.16
CA ASP A 722 -20.99 -18.16 2.16
C ASP A 722 -22.17 -17.22 1.94
N ASN A 723 -23.38 -17.69 2.26
CA ASN A 723 -24.65 -16.98 2.06
C ASN A 723 -24.85 -16.48 0.61
N PHE A 724 -24.47 -17.29 -0.37
CA PHE A 724 -24.61 -16.97 -1.78
C PHE A 724 -26.10 -16.86 -2.16
N THR A 725 -26.50 -15.69 -2.68
CA THR A 725 -27.89 -15.29 -3.03
C THR A 725 -28.87 -15.23 -1.84
N GLN A 726 -29.21 -14.00 -1.39
CA GLN A 726 -30.27 -13.77 -0.39
C GLN A 726 -31.57 -13.24 -1.02
N LYS A 727 -32.67 -13.50 -0.30
CA LYS A 727 -34.09 -13.35 -0.71
C LYS A 727 -34.55 -11.94 -1.07
N THR A 728 -33.80 -10.90 -0.68
CA THR A 728 -34.16 -9.49 -0.88
C THR A 728 -33.11 -8.80 -1.75
N ASN A 729 -33.09 -9.15 -3.04
CA ASN A 729 -31.96 -8.84 -3.91
C ASN A 729 -32.15 -7.49 -4.63
N THR A 730 -31.46 -6.44 -4.17
CA THR A 730 -31.46 -5.13 -4.84
C THR A 730 -30.44 -5.04 -6.00
N LYS A 731 -29.43 -5.94 -6.05
CA LYS A 731 -28.37 -5.94 -7.08
C LYS A 731 -27.98 -7.38 -7.51
N PRO A 732 -28.71 -7.99 -8.46
CA PRO A 732 -28.43 -9.36 -8.91
C PRO A 732 -27.10 -9.52 -9.69
N GLU A 733 -26.55 -8.42 -10.18
CA GLU A 733 -25.33 -8.38 -11.01
C GLU A 733 -24.10 -8.89 -10.26
N ILE A 734 -23.98 -8.59 -8.97
CA ILE A 734 -22.88 -9.01 -8.09
C ILE A 734 -22.71 -10.54 -8.06
N TRP A 735 -23.83 -11.28 -8.08
CA TRP A 735 -23.81 -12.75 -8.04
C TRP A 735 -23.29 -13.36 -9.33
N ASN A 736 -23.64 -12.75 -10.47
CA ASN A 736 -23.11 -13.18 -11.76
C ASN A 736 -21.60 -12.96 -11.82
N VAL A 737 -21.13 -11.80 -11.35
CA VAL A 737 -19.70 -11.48 -11.31
C VAL A 737 -18.91 -12.45 -10.43
N LEU A 738 -19.40 -12.73 -9.22
CA LEU A 738 -18.77 -13.69 -8.31
C LEU A 738 -18.78 -15.12 -8.87
N ALA A 739 -19.89 -15.55 -9.48
CA ALA A 739 -20.00 -16.87 -10.10
C ALA A 739 -19.07 -17.01 -11.32
N GLU A 740 -18.99 -16.00 -12.19
CA GLU A 740 -18.07 -15.96 -13.35
C GLU A 740 -16.61 -16.01 -12.90
N TRP A 741 -16.24 -15.24 -11.89
CA TRP A 741 -14.89 -15.25 -11.34
C TRP A 741 -14.54 -16.61 -10.70
N ALA A 742 -15.45 -17.15 -9.88
CA ALA A 742 -15.25 -18.44 -9.25
C ALA A 742 -15.18 -19.57 -10.28
N ALA A 743 -15.92 -19.47 -11.38
CA ALA A 743 -15.82 -20.40 -12.51
C ALA A 743 -14.43 -20.35 -13.13
N GLY A 744 -13.87 -19.15 -13.32
CA GLY A 744 -12.50 -18.97 -13.78
C GLY A 744 -11.45 -19.61 -12.86
N LEU A 745 -11.66 -19.61 -11.54
CA LEU A 745 -10.75 -20.30 -10.60
C LEU A 745 -10.82 -21.83 -10.73
N VAL A 746 -12.02 -22.39 -10.92
CA VAL A 746 -12.22 -23.83 -11.09
C VAL A 746 -11.70 -24.30 -12.45
N GLU A 747 -11.98 -23.56 -13.53
CA GLU A 747 -11.50 -23.91 -14.88
C GLU A 747 -9.98 -23.88 -14.99
N ASN A 748 -9.34 -22.89 -14.35
CA ASN A 748 -7.88 -22.79 -14.31
C ASN A 748 -7.22 -23.67 -13.24
N LYS A 749 -8.00 -24.50 -12.51
CA LYS A 749 -7.54 -25.37 -11.43
C LYS A 749 -6.76 -24.65 -10.32
N ILE A 750 -7.15 -23.43 -9.98
CA ILE A 750 -6.44 -22.60 -9.00
C ILE A 750 -6.88 -22.92 -7.57
N ALA A 751 -8.17 -23.18 -7.36
CA ALA A 751 -8.75 -23.39 -6.03
C ALA A 751 -10.00 -24.30 -6.08
N HIS A 752 -10.29 -24.97 -4.96
CA HIS A 752 -11.59 -25.60 -4.74
C HIS A 752 -12.62 -24.55 -4.34
N VAL A 753 -13.77 -24.52 -5.00
CA VAL A 753 -14.83 -23.56 -4.68
C VAL A 753 -16.01 -24.28 -4.06
N ILE A 754 -16.30 -23.92 -2.81
CA ILE A 754 -17.48 -24.35 -2.06
C ILE A 754 -18.45 -23.17 -1.99
N VAL A 755 -19.67 -23.36 -2.45
CA VAL A 755 -20.73 -22.36 -2.41
C VAL A 755 -21.78 -22.80 -1.40
N VAL A 756 -21.97 -22.03 -0.34
CA VAL A 756 -23.00 -22.26 0.65
C VAL A 756 -24.17 -21.34 0.36
N CYS A 757 -25.34 -21.92 0.10
CA CYS A 757 -26.56 -21.16 -0.19
C CYS A 757 -27.77 -21.67 0.59
N ASP A 758 -28.72 -20.77 0.84
CA ASP A 758 -29.97 -21.10 1.53
C ASP A 758 -31.03 -21.67 0.57
N SER A 759 -31.02 -21.20 -0.68
CA SER A 759 -32.02 -21.53 -1.68
C SER A 759 -31.43 -22.35 -2.84
N SER A 760 -32.31 -23.09 -3.51
CA SER A 760 -31.98 -23.76 -4.78
C SER A 760 -31.87 -22.78 -5.96
N SER A 761 -32.18 -21.49 -5.80
CA SER A 761 -32.04 -20.49 -6.88
C SER A 761 -30.59 -20.11 -7.18
N ALA A 762 -29.67 -20.29 -6.22
CA ALA A 762 -28.23 -20.15 -6.41
C ALA A 762 -27.67 -21.00 -7.57
N SER A 763 -28.23 -22.21 -7.77
CA SER A 763 -27.77 -23.13 -8.81
C SER A 763 -27.89 -22.53 -10.20
N LYS A 764 -28.88 -21.64 -10.46
CA LYS A 764 -29.06 -20.99 -11.75
C LYS A 764 -27.87 -20.09 -12.12
N ALA A 765 -27.36 -19.31 -11.16
CA ALA A 765 -26.21 -18.43 -11.38
C ALA A 765 -24.92 -19.25 -11.59
N LEU A 766 -24.75 -20.32 -10.81
CA LEU A 766 -23.59 -21.21 -10.91
C LEU A 766 -23.58 -22.02 -12.22
N THR A 767 -24.71 -22.58 -12.64
CA THR A 767 -24.85 -23.29 -13.93
C THR A 767 -24.73 -22.33 -15.10
N LYS A 768 -25.15 -21.07 -14.95
CA LYS A 768 -24.92 -20.05 -15.98
C LYS A 768 -23.41 -19.75 -16.15
N ALA A 769 -22.65 -19.74 -15.07
CA ALA A 769 -21.21 -19.52 -15.09
C ALA A 769 -20.44 -20.75 -15.61
N LEU A 770 -20.87 -21.97 -15.28
CA LEU A 770 -20.32 -23.24 -15.79
C LEU A 770 -21.41 -24.08 -16.47
N PRO A 771 -21.78 -23.77 -17.74
CA PRO A 771 -22.86 -24.49 -18.42
C PRO A 771 -22.45 -25.89 -18.92
N THR A 772 -21.16 -26.13 -19.11
CA THR A 772 -20.63 -27.37 -19.69
C THR A 772 -20.43 -28.48 -18.67
N LYS A 773 -20.45 -28.17 -17.37
CA LYS A 773 -20.14 -29.13 -16.29
C LYS A 773 -21.26 -29.17 -15.25
N PRO A 774 -21.65 -30.36 -14.77
CA PRO A 774 -22.65 -30.49 -13.72
C PRO A 774 -22.13 -29.94 -12.38
N LEU A 775 -23.03 -29.47 -11.52
CA LEU A 775 -22.70 -29.01 -10.17
C LEU A 775 -22.72 -30.18 -9.20
N ASN A 776 -21.74 -30.26 -8.28
CA ASN A 776 -21.76 -31.21 -7.18
C ASN A 776 -22.58 -30.61 -6.04
N THR A 777 -23.86 -30.97 -5.94
CA THR A 777 -24.78 -30.41 -4.93
C THR A 777 -25.00 -31.35 -3.76
N ILE A 778 -24.85 -30.85 -2.53
CA ILE A 778 -25.30 -31.52 -1.30
C ILE A 778 -26.42 -30.69 -0.70
N SER A 779 -27.59 -31.27 -0.56
CA SER A 779 -28.73 -30.64 0.11
C SER A 779 -28.87 -31.16 1.54
N LEU A 780 -28.72 -30.27 2.52
CA LEU A 780 -29.07 -30.55 3.91
C LEU A 780 -30.56 -30.23 4.11
N ALA A 781 -31.31 -31.22 4.59
CA ALA A 781 -32.73 -31.06 4.92
C ALA A 781 -32.92 -30.60 6.38
N ASP A 782 -34.15 -30.20 6.70
CA ASP A 782 -34.57 -30.02 8.09
C ASP A 782 -34.48 -31.35 8.86
N ALA A 783 -34.36 -31.28 10.19
CA ALA A 783 -34.24 -32.49 11.00
C ALA A 783 -35.54 -33.29 11.04
N ASP A 784 -35.44 -34.63 10.97
CA ASP A 784 -36.60 -35.50 11.19
C ASP A 784 -37.14 -35.38 12.61
N ARG A 785 -38.41 -35.75 12.79
CA ARG A 785 -39.13 -35.74 14.08
C ARG A 785 -38.26 -36.26 15.23
N GLU A 786 -37.68 -37.45 15.10
CA GLU A 786 -36.87 -38.06 16.16
C GLU A 786 -35.61 -37.25 16.50
N ASN A 787 -34.95 -36.71 15.46
CA ASN A 787 -33.74 -35.91 15.61
C ASN A 787 -34.04 -34.54 16.24
N SER A 788 -35.16 -33.90 15.87
CA SER A 788 -35.64 -32.65 16.47
C SER A 788 -35.93 -32.81 17.95
N MET A 789 -36.60 -33.90 18.32
CA MET A 789 -36.91 -34.21 19.73
C MET A 789 -35.64 -34.48 20.53
N ALA A 790 -34.73 -35.29 20.01
CA ALA A 790 -33.43 -35.55 20.64
C ALA A 790 -32.63 -34.25 20.84
N TYR A 791 -32.68 -33.34 19.86
CA TYR A 791 -32.03 -32.04 19.95
C TYR A 791 -32.60 -31.19 21.10
N VAL A 792 -33.93 -31.03 21.16
CA VAL A 792 -34.59 -30.26 22.21
C VAL A 792 -34.33 -30.88 23.59
N VAL A 793 -34.44 -32.20 23.72
CA VAL A 793 -34.12 -32.92 24.97
C VAL A 793 -32.68 -32.70 25.39
N SER A 794 -31.72 -32.77 24.46
CA SER A 794 -30.30 -32.56 24.78
C SER A 794 -30.02 -31.14 25.27
N LYS A 795 -30.65 -30.13 24.66
CA LYS A 795 -30.44 -28.71 25.01
C LYS A 795 -31.23 -28.30 26.26
N LEU A 796 -32.38 -28.92 26.53
CA LEU A 796 -33.14 -28.72 27.77
C LEU A 796 -32.62 -29.60 28.91
N GLY A 797 -31.84 -30.65 28.63
CA GLY A 797 -31.38 -31.66 29.58
C GLY A 797 -30.56 -31.15 30.78
N SER A 798 -30.10 -29.90 30.77
CA SER A 798 -29.56 -29.25 31.98
C SER A 798 -30.62 -29.02 33.08
N THR A 799 -31.92 -29.17 32.81
CA THR A 799 -33.02 -29.02 33.78
C THR A 799 -33.70 -30.33 34.20
N GLY A 800 -33.21 -31.50 33.78
CA GLY A 800 -33.55 -32.81 34.39
C GLY A 800 -34.94 -33.40 34.11
N SER A 801 -35.76 -32.83 33.21
CA SER A 801 -37.10 -33.34 32.88
C SER A 801 -37.15 -33.97 31.48
N SER A 802 -37.55 -35.24 31.41
CA SER A 802 -38.02 -35.87 30.18
C SER A 802 -39.31 -35.20 29.72
N LEU A 803 -39.44 -34.88 28.43
CA LEU A 803 -40.63 -34.22 27.88
C LEU A 803 -41.88 -35.08 28.03
N SER A 804 -43.00 -34.47 28.43
CA SER A 804 -44.32 -35.10 28.45
C SER A 804 -44.80 -35.42 27.03
N PRO A 805 -45.60 -36.49 26.80
CA PRO A 805 -46.18 -36.78 25.49
C PRO A 805 -46.95 -35.58 24.90
N GLU A 806 -47.63 -34.79 25.73
CA GLU A 806 -48.33 -33.57 25.28
C GLU A 806 -47.35 -32.50 24.78
N GLU A 807 -46.21 -32.34 25.44
CA GLU A 807 -45.15 -31.41 25.02
C GLU A 807 -44.51 -31.89 23.72
N THR A 808 -44.37 -33.20 23.52
CA THR A 808 -43.86 -33.76 22.26
C THR A 808 -44.76 -33.46 21.07
N GLU A 809 -46.08 -33.50 21.25
CA GLU A 809 -47.04 -33.13 20.22
C GLU A 809 -46.98 -31.62 19.90
N GLN A 810 -46.75 -30.76 20.91
CA GLN A 810 -46.57 -29.33 20.65
C GLN A 810 -45.27 -29.04 19.89
N ILE A 811 -44.18 -29.75 20.21
CA ILE A 811 -42.90 -29.58 19.52
C ILE A 811 -42.99 -30.07 18.06
N GLU A 812 -43.77 -31.12 17.81
CA GLU A 812 -44.02 -31.62 16.45
C GLU A 812 -44.62 -30.54 15.54
N LYS A 813 -45.42 -29.61 16.09
CA LYS A 813 -46.00 -28.49 15.32
C LYS A 813 -44.95 -27.50 14.80
N ILE A 814 -43.82 -27.35 15.49
CA ILE A 814 -42.71 -26.50 15.03
C ILE A 814 -41.96 -27.17 13.88
N GLY A 815 -41.80 -28.49 13.99
CA GLY A 815 -41.08 -29.32 13.03
C GLY A 815 -39.56 -29.25 13.17
N GLY A 816 -38.87 -29.59 12.09
CA GLY A 816 -37.44 -29.91 12.09
C GLY A 816 -36.44 -28.77 11.98
N ARG A 817 -36.91 -27.53 11.81
CA ARG A 817 -36.05 -26.41 11.44
C ARG A 817 -35.27 -25.92 12.66
N MET A 818 -33.94 -25.94 12.56
CA MET A 818 -33.06 -25.66 13.70
C MET A 818 -33.30 -24.29 14.32
N ILE A 819 -33.51 -23.25 13.51
CA ILE A 819 -33.75 -21.88 14.00
C ILE A 819 -34.98 -21.82 14.90
N ASP A 820 -36.06 -22.50 14.49
CA ASP A 820 -37.32 -22.49 15.23
C ASP A 820 -37.20 -23.34 16.51
N LEU A 821 -36.47 -24.46 16.46
CA LEU A 821 -36.15 -25.28 17.63
C LEU A 821 -35.23 -24.57 18.63
N GLU A 822 -34.25 -23.80 18.17
CA GLU A 822 -33.40 -22.96 19.02
C GLU A 822 -34.20 -21.84 19.67
N LEU A 823 -35.11 -21.21 18.93
CA LEU A 823 -36.02 -20.20 19.46
C LEU A 823 -36.94 -20.80 20.53
N LEU A 824 -37.44 -22.02 20.33
CA LEU A 824 -38.19 -22.76 21.34
C LEU A 824 -37.34 -22.98 22.59
N VAL A 825 -36.14 -23.55 22.45
CA VAL A 825 -35.23 -23.81 23.57
C VAL A 825 -34.91 -22.52 24.33
N TYR A 826 -34.67 -21.42 23.62
CA TYR A 826 -34.44 -20.11 24.21
C TYR A 826 -35.64 -19.63 25.04
N LYS A 827 -36.87 -19.72 24.49
CA LYS A 827 -38.10 -19.33 25.20
C LYS A 827 -38.36 -20.21 26.43
N VAL A 828 -38.18 -21.51 26.32
CA VAL A 828 -38.35 -22.44 27.45
C VAL A 828 -37.32 -22.16 28.55
N ARG A 829 -36.05 -21.93 28.17
CA ARG A 829 -35.00 -21.50 29.12
C ARG A 829 -35.29 -20.15 29.78
N SER A 830 -36.02 -19.26 29.10
CA SER A 830 -36.48 -17.99 29.68
C SER A 830 -37.65 -18.13 30.66
N GLY A 831 -38.20 -19.34 30.84
CA GLY A 831 -39.23 -19.66 31.82
C GLY A 831 -40.63 -19.85 31.26
N LEU A 832 -40.82 -19.80 29.93
CA LEU A 832 -42.12 -20.07 29.30
C LEU A 832 -42.41 -21.58 29.26
N ALA A 833 -43.68 -21.95 29.42
CA ALA A 833 -44.11 -23.33 29.20
C ALA A 833 -43.97 -23.71 27.72
N VAL A 834 -43.67 -24.97 27.41
CA VAL A 834 -43.46 -25.45 26.02
C VAL A 834 -44.64 -25.10 25.13
N LYS A 835 -45.87 -25.34 25.60
CA LYS A 835 -47.11 -25.03 24.86
C LYS A 835 -47.25 -23.54 24.55
N GLU A 836 -47.02 -22.67 25.54
CA GLU A 836 -47.10 -21.22 25.36
C GLU A 836 -46.00 -20.70 24.43
N ALA A 837 -44.79 -21.25 24.56
CA ALA A 837 -43.67 -20.91 23.69
C ALA A 837 -43.93 -21.30 22.22
N VAL A 838 -44.50 -22.48 21.98
CA VAL A 838 -44.91 -22.95 20.64
C VAL A 838 -45.99 -22.06 20.06
N ASP A 839 -47.04 -21.77 20.84
CA ASP A 839 -48.13 -20.88 20.39
C ASP A 839 -47.59 -19.48 20.04
N ASP A 840 -46.67 -18.92 20.83
CA ASP A 840 -46.04 -17.64 20.54
C ASP A 840 -45.12 -17.66 19.30
N ILE A 841 -44.49 -18.81 18.99
CA ILE A 841 -43.74 -18.97 17.73
C ILE A 841 -44.71 -18.97 16.55
N ILE A 842 -45.80 -19.73 16.63
CA ILE A 842 -46.82 -19.81 15.57
C ILE A 842 -47.44 -18.42 15.32
N THR A 843 -47.85 -17.69 16.37
CA THR A 843 -48.46 -16.36 16.21
C THR A 843 -47.48 -15.36 15.57
N ARG A 844 -46.21 -15.37 15.97
CA ARG A 844 -45.17 -14.56 15.34
C ARG A 844 -45.00 -14.89 13.86
N SER A 845 -44.98 -16.17 13.51
CA SER A 845 -44.87 -16.61 12.11
C SER A 845 -46.11 -16.30 11.28
N VAL A 846 -47.33 -16.28 11.86
CA VAL A 846 -48.55 -15.79 11.20
C VAL A 846 -48.39 -14.31 10.82
N ILE A 847 -47.86 -13.47 11.72
CA ILE A 847 -47.65 -12.05 11.45
C ILE A 847 -46.57 -11.85 10.37
N GLU A 848 -45.46 -12.60 10.45
CA GLU A 848 -44.37 -12.57 9.46
C GLU A 848 -44.89 -12.97 8.06
N LEU A 849 -45.62 -14.08 7.99
CA LEU A 849 -46.21 -14.57 6.74
C LEU A 849 -47.22 -13.57 6.17
N ARG A 850 -48.08 -12.96 7.01
CA ARG A 850 -49.05 -11.95 6.56
C ARG A 850 -48.35 -10.78 5.87
N LYS A 851 -47.31 -10.23 6.50
CA LYS A 851 -46.52 -9.12 5.93
C LYS A 851 -45.76 -9.54 4.68
N SER A 852 -45.13 -10.72 4.69
CA SER A 852 -44.31 -11.20 3.58
C SER A 852 -45.12 -11.66 2.37
N ALA A 853 -46.30 -12.25 2.56
CA ALA A 853 -47.10 -12.84 1.48
C ALA A 853 -48.18 -11.91 0.91
N PHE A 854 -48.71 -10.99 1.73
CA PHE A 854 -49.83 -10.12 1.35
C PHE A 854 -49.49 -8.62 1.37
N GLY A 855 -48.34 -8.23 1.94
CA GLY A 855 -47.94 -6.84 2.20
C GLY A 855 -48.59 -6.27 3.46
N ASP A 856 -47.97 -5.27 4.11
CA ASP A 856 -48.60 -4.54 5.22
C ASP A 856 -49.67 -3.59 4.66
N ASP A 857 -49.32 -2.86 3.58
CA ASP A 857 -50.18 -1.91 2.88
C ASP A 857 -50.42 -2.26 1.40
N SER A 858 -51.28 -1.49 0.72
CA SER A 858 -51.59 -1.69 -0.71
C SER A 858 -50.40 -1.43 -1.64
N ASP A 859 -49.47 -0.55 -1.27
CA ASP A 859 -48.30 -0.26 -2.09
C ASP A 859 -47.23 -1.34 -1.95
N ASP A 860 -47.02 -1.86 -0.73
CA ASP A 860 -46.18 -3.05 -0.50
C ASP A 860 -46.70 -4.26 -1.27
N ALA A 861 -48.03 -4.46 -1.31
CA ALA A 861 -48.64 -5.55 -2.05
C ALA A 861 -48.39 -5.48 -3.57
N LYS A 862 -48.22 -4.29 -4.14
CA LYS A 862 -47.87 -4.11 -5.57
C LYS A 862 -46.40 -4.41 -5.84
N SER A 863 -45.54 -4.31 -4.83
CA SER A 863 -44.11 -4.61 -4.96
C SER A 863 -43.80 -6.11 -5.00
N LEU A 864 -44.75 -6.95 -4.54
CA LEU A 864 -44.61 -8.40 -4.54
C LEU A 864 -44.66 -8.96 -5.97
N PRO A 865 -43.89 -10.03 -6.26
CA PRO A 865 -43.85 -10.65 -7.60
C PRO A 865 -45.09 -11.52 -7.90
N TRP A 866 -46.03 -11.63 -6.97
CA TRP A 866 -47.32 -12.31 -7.13
C TRP A 866 -48.47 -11.44 -6.63
N THR A 867 -49.70 -11.81 -6.99
CA THR A 867 -50.93 -11.11 -6.56
C THR A 867 -51.49 -11.70 -5.27
N ARG A 868 -52.20 -10.89 -4.47
CA ARG A 868 -52.88 -11.37 -3.23
C ARG A 868 -53.83 -12.55 -3.46
N PRO A 869 -54.65 -12.59 -4.53
CA PRO A 869 -55.46 -13.77 -4.84
C PRO A 869 -54.66 -15.04 -5.11
N GLN A 870 -53.48 -14.93 -5.75
CA GLN A 870 -52.59 -16.07 -5.97
C GLN A 870 -52.04 -16.61 -4.65
N ALA A 871 -51.60 -15.73 -3.75
CA ALA A 871 -51.13 -16.12 -2.41
C ALA A 871 -52.26 -16.76 -1.58
N TRP A 872 -53.45 -16.15 -1.56
CA TRP A 872 -54.59 -16.66 -0.81
C TRP A 872 -55.00 -18.05 -1.25
N LYS A 873 -55.04 -18.31 -2.57
CA LYS A 873 -55.35 -19.65 -3.09
C LYS A 873 -54.39 -20.70 -2.55
N VAL A 874 -53.09 -20.43 -2.62
CA VAL A 874 -52.06 -21.36 -2.13
C VAL A 874 -52.22 -21.62 -0.63
N VAL A 875 -52.43 -20.57 0.17
CA VAL A 875 -52.62 -20.71 1.62
C VAL A 875 -53.88 -21.50 1.96
N ASN A 876 -55.00 -21.20 1.32
CA ASN A 876 -56.27 -21.87 1.57
C ASN A 876 -56.22 -23.36 1.13
N ASP A 877 -55.64 -23.63 -0.03
CA ASP A 877 -55.50 -25.00 -0.54
C ASP A 877 -54.50 -25.82 0.31
N LEU A 878 -53.42 -25.20 0.81
CA LEU A 878 -52.43 -25.86 1.70
C LEU A 878 -52.91 -25.99 3.15
N ALA A 879 -53.83 -25.14 3.59
CA ALA A 879 -54.50 -25.29 4.88
C ALA A 879 -55.48 -26.48 4.87
N ALA A 880 -56.18 -26.69 3.74
CA ALA A 880 -57.09 -27.81 3.57
C ALA A 880 -56.36 -29.12 3.23
N ASN A 881 -55.33 -29.07 2.39
CA ASN A 881 -54.56 -30.22 1.93
C ASN A 881 -53.08 -30.03 2.28
N HIS A 882 -52.42 -31.03 2.86
CA HIS A 882 -51.02 -30.89 3.25
C HIS A 882 -50.05 -30.72 2.06
N GLU A 883 -50.41 -31.25 0.89
CA GLU A 883 -49.65 -31.14 -0.35
C GLU A 883 -50.60 -30.92 -1.54
N ILE A 884 -50.15 -30.17 -2.54
CA ILE A 884 -50.94 -29.87 -3.74
C ILE A 884 -50.15 -30.28 -4.99
N PRO A 885 -50.75 -30.92 -5.99
CA PRO A 885 -50.08 -31.17 -7.26
C PRO A 885 -49.68 -29.87 -7.97
N TYR A 886 -48.42 -29.74 -8.36
CA TYR A 886 -47.86 -28.53 -8.97
C TYR A 886 -48.58 -28.16 -10.27
N THR A 887 -48.84 -29.14 -11.13
CA THR A 887 -49.46 -28.91 -12.44
C THR A 887 -50.92 -28.43 -12.32
N SER A 888 -51.70 -28.96 -11.37
CA SER A 888 -53.09 -28.52 -11.19
C SER A 888 -53.15 -27.09 -10.67
N LEU A 889 -52.30 -26.73 -9.70
CA LEU A 889 -52.22 -25.38 -9.16
C LEU A 889 -51.87 -24.34 -10.25
N LEU A 890 -50.95 -24.70 -11.16
CA LEU A 890 -50.50 -23.83 -12.24
C LEU A 890 -51.56 -23.59 -13.31
N GLN A 891 -52.34 -24.63 -13.66
CA GLN A 891 -53.38 -24.54 -14.68
C GLN A 891 -54.60 -23.75 -14.22
N ASP A 892 -54.93 -23.85 -12.94
CA ASP A 892 -56.09 -23.19 -12.40
C ASP A 892 -55.94 -21.66 -12.37
N PHE A 893 -57.07 -20.96 -12.43
CA PHE A 893 -57.14 -19.55 -12.05
C PHE A 893 -56.74 -19.42 -10.57
N PRO A 894 -55.92 -18.43 -10.15
CA PRO A 894 -55.46 -17.22 -10.85
C PRO A 894 -54.06 -17.31 -11.50
N PHE A 895 -53.43 -18.49 -11.59
CA PHE A 895 -52.08 -18.63 -12.13
C PHE A 895 -52.05 -18.70 -13.66
N LYS A 896 -53.00 -19.40 -14.31
CA LYS A 896 -53.11 -19.49 -15.79
C LYS A 896 -51.78 -19.78 -16.50
N GLY A 897 -50.92 -20.64 -15.95
CA GLY A 897 -49.60 -20.93 -16.52
C GLY A 897 -48.47 -20.00 -16.09
N ASN A 898 -48.69 -19.06 -15.16
CA ASN A 898 -47.64 -18.18 -14.62
C ASN A 898 -46.76 -18.92 -13.60
N GLU A 899 -45.72 -19.59 -14.10
CA GLU A 899 -44.71 -20.27 -13.27
C GLU A 899 -43.82 -19.30 -12.49
N ALA A 900 -43.67 -18.06 -12.95
CA ALA A 900 -42.80 -17.08 -12.30
C ALA A 900 -43.31 -16.73 -10.89
N ALA A 901 -44.63 -16.64 -10.72
CA ALA A 901 -45.23 -16.42 -9.40
C ALA A 901 -44.94 -17.56 -8.43
N LEU A 902 -45.08 -18.83 -8.85
CA LEU A 902 -44.79 -19.99 -8.00
C LEU A 902 -43.30 -20.09 -7.66
N ARG A 903 -42.40 -19.85 -8.63
CA ARG A 903 -40.96 -19.80 -8.37
C ARG A 903 -40.60 -18.69 -7.38
N ALA A 904 -41.21 -17.51 -7.52
CA ALA A 904 -40.98 -16.43 -6.57
C ALA A 904 -41.51 -16.77 -5.17
N MET A 905 -42.67 -17.43 -5.06
CA MET A 905 -43.20 -17.91 -3.77
C MET A 905 -42.27 -18.95 -3.12
N GLU A 906 -41.61 -19.79 -3.91
CA GLU A 906 -40.59 -20.73 -3.45
C GLU A 906 -39.33 -19.98 -2.97
N ASP A 907 -38.84 -19.01 -3.74
CA ASP A 907 -37.69 -18.18 -3.36
C ASP A 907 -37.94 -17.40 -2.05
N HIS A 908 -39.20 -17.05 -1.75
CA HIS A 908 -39.61 -16.40 -0.50
C HIS A 908 -39.92 -17.37 0.66
N ASP A 909 -39.59 -18.67 0.56
CA ASP A 909 -39.88 -19.73 1.55
C ASP A 909 -41.39 -19.88 1.88
N MET A 910 -42.30 -19.35 1.07
CA MET A 910 -43.74 -19.53 1.32
C MET A 910 -44.14 -20.97 1.03
N ILE A 911 -43.63 -21.50 -0.07
CA ILE A 911 -43.84 -22.87 -0.52
C ILE A 911 -42.49 -23.56 -0.79
N ALA A 912 -42.50 -24.88 -0.82
CA ALA A 912 -41.39 -25.70 -1.32
C ALA A 912 -41.93 -26.60 -2.43
N VAL A 913 -41.20 -26.69 -3.55
CA VAL A 913 -41.55 -27.58 -4.66
C VAL A 913 -40.73 -28.86 -4.56
N SER A 914 -41.43 -30.00 -4.54
CA SER A 914 -40.79 -31.31 -4.64
C SER A 914 -40.59 -31.68 -6.10
N TYR A 915 -39.46 -32.33 -6.38
CA TYR A 915 -39.09 -32.76 -7.72
C TYR A 915 -38.99 -34.30 -7.75
N ILE A 916 -39.62 -34.90 -8.76
CA ILE A 916 -39.50 -36.33 -9.07
C ILE A 916 -38.89 -36.40 -10.46
N ASP A 917 -37.74 -37.07 -10.59
CA ASP A 917 -36.99 -37.20 -11.85
C ASP A 917 -36.71 -35.85 -12.55
N GLY A 918 -36.46 -34.79 -11.75
CA GLY A 918 -36.19 -33.43 -12.25
C GLY A 918 -37.45 -32.65 -12.69
N ARG A 919 -38.64 -33.22 -12.58
CA ARG A 919 -39.92 -32.54 -12.84
C ARG A 919 -40.59 -32.09 -11.53
N PRO A 920 -41.12 -30.85 -11.45
CA PRO A 920 -41.89 -30.42 -10.28
C PRO A 920 -43.19 -31.24 -10.16
N SER A 921 -43.41 -31.85 -9.00
CA SER A 921 -44.52 -32.78 -8.74
C SER A 921 -45.54 -32.21 -7.75
N MET A 922 -45.13 -31.98 -6.51
CA MET A 922 -46.00 -31.49 -5.42
C MET A 922 -45.46 -30.19 -4.82
N VAL A 923 -46.37 -29.33 -4.40
CA VAL A 923 -46.14 -28.10 -3.64
C VAL A 923 -46.47 -28.37 -2.17
N ARG A 924 -45.56 -27.97 -1.29
CA ARG A 924 -45.65 -28.12 0.16
C ARG A 924 -45.45 -26.76 0.84
N PRO A 925 -45.82 -26.60 2.12
CA PRO A 925 -45.43 -25.43 2.90
C PRO A 925 -43.89 -25.28 2.92
N GLY A 926 -43.38 -24.06 2.73
CA GLY A 926 -41.93 -23.82 2.64
C GLY A 926 -41.17 -23.97 3.96
N LYS A 927 -41.85 -23.79 5.09
CA LYS A 927 -41.36 -24.14 6.43
C LYS A 927 -42.24 -25.22 7.03
N PRO A 928 -41.70 -26.20 7.79
CA PRO A 928 -42.52 -27.19 8.49
C PRO A 928 -43.62 -26.56 9.36
N LEU A 929 -43.27 -25.50 10.10
CA LEU A 929 -44.17 -24.68 10.91
C LEU A 929 -45.34 -24.08 10.11
N TYR A 930 -45.15 -23.80 8.81
CA TYR A 930 -46.15 -23.10 8.01
C TYR A 930 -47.44 -23.88 7.79
N ARG A 931 -47.41 -25.20 7.96
CA ARG A 931 -48.61 -26.03 8.00
C ARG A 931 -49.65 -25.48 8.98
N HIS A 932 -49.24 -25.30 10.24
CA HIS A 932 -50.13 -24.79 11.29
C HIS A 932 -50.38 -23.29 11.19
N VAL A 933 -49.45 -22.55 10.60
CA VAL A 933 -49.64 -21.11 10.31
C VAL A 933 -50.73 -20.92 9.27
N PHE A 934 -50.74 -21.71 8.19
CA PHE A 934 -51.78 -21.65 7.15
C PHE A 934 -53.15 -22.04 7.71
N GLU A 935 -53.23 -23.12 8.51
CA GLU A 935 -54.44 -23.49 9.23
C GLU A 935 -54.95 -22.35 10.10
N ARG A 936 -54.06 -21.69 10.87
CA ARG A 936 -54.44 -20.58 11.76
C ARG A 936 -54.83 -19.32 10.99
N LEU A 937 -54.19 -19.04 9.86
CA LEU A 937 -54.52 -17.91 8.99
C LEU A 937 -55.86 -18.12 8.27
N ALA A 938 -56.15 -19.35 7.83
CA ALA A 938 -57.42 -19.70 7.19
C ALA A 938 -58.60 -19.67 8.19
N ASN A 939 -58.34 -20.00 9.45
CA ASN A 939 -59.30 -19.95 10.54
C ASN A 939 -59.55 -18.53 11.10
N ASP A 940 -58.68 -17.55 10.80
CA ASP A 940 -58.91 -16.15 11.14
C ASP A 940 -60.09 -15.61 10.30
N THR A 941 -61.25 -15.45 10.94
CA THR A 941 -62.52 -15.15 10.27
C THR A 941 -62.49 -13.82 9.53
N VAL A 942 -61.86 -12.80 10.11
CA VAL A 942 -61.79 -11.45 9.53
C VAL A 942 -60.82 -11.45 8.35
N PHE A 943 -59.62 -12.02 8.54
CA PHE A 943 -58.61 -12.06 7.49
C PHE A 943 -59.04 -12.97 6.32
N SER A 944 -59.60 -14.13 6.62
CA SER A 944 -60.13 -15.07 5.63
C SER A 944 -61.28 -14.45 4.84
N ALA A 945 -62.24 -13.77 5.50
CA ALA A 945 -63.33 -13.11 4.79
C ALA A 945 -62.86 -11.96 3.88
N SER A 946 -61.88 -11.15 4.31
CA SER A 946 -61.39 -10.03 3.51
C SER A 946 -60.60 -10.50 2.28
N THR A 947 -59.67 -11.43 2.46
CA THR A 947 -58.87 -12.01 1.36
C THR A 947 -59.69 -12.89 0.42
N GLN A 948 -60.68 -13.62 0.94
CA GLN A 948 -61.63 -14.37 0.13
C GLN A 948 -62.46 -13.44 -0.78
N ILE A 949 -62.86 -12.26 -0.30
CA ILE A 949 -63.54 -11.26 -1.14
C ILE A 949 -62.61 -10.80 -2.28
N GLU A 950 -61.35 -10.47 -1.98
CA GLU A 950 -60.38 -10.09 -3.02
C GLU A 950 -60.18 -11.21 -4.06
N TYR A 951 -60.09 -12.46 -3.60
CA TYR A 951 -60.00 -13.64 -4.47
C TYR A 951 -61.24 -13.81 -5.34
N ASN A 952 -62.43 -13.77 -4.74
CA ASN A 952 -63.71 -13.89 -5.44
C ASN A 952 -63.90 -12.76 -6.46
N LEU A 953 -63.47 -11.53 -6.15
CA LEU A 953 -63.50 -10.41 -7.10
C LEU A 953 -62.62 -10.68 -8.33
N SER A 954 -61.45 -11.30 -8.15
CA SER A 954 -60.59 -11.69 -9.27
C SER A 954 -61.23 -12.77 -10.15
N LEU A 955 -61.95 -13.73 -9.54
CA LEU A 955 -62.72 -14.74 -10.27
C LEU A 955 -63.93 -14.13 -11.00
N ILE A 956 -64.65 -13.21 -10.37
CA ILE A 956 -65.77 -12.47 -10.99
C ILE A 956 -65.26 -11.71 -12.22
N ALA A 957 -64.15 -10.97 -12.09
CA ALA A 957 -63.57 -10.25 -13.23
C ALA A 957 -63.17 -11.19 -14.39
N ALA A 958 -62.70 -12.40 -14.08
CA ALA A 958 -62.43 -13.42 -15.07
C ALA A 958 -63.71 -13.94 -15.74
N ALA A 959 -64.75 -14.25 -14.95
CA ALA A 959 -66.06 -14.64 -15.47
C ALA A 959 -66.66 -13.54 -16.36
N ASP A 960 -66.62 -12.28 -15.94
CA ASP A 960 -67.05 -11.13 -16.72
C ASP A 960 -66.30 -11.01 -18.05
N SER A 961 -64.98 -11.22 -18.04
CA SER A 961 -64.20 -11.21 -19.29
C SER A 961 -64.64 -12.33 -20.24
N THR A 962 -65.00 -13.51 -19.71
CA THR A 962 -65.52 -14.60 -20.53
C THR A 962 -66.92 -14.30 -21.07
N ILE A 963 -67.79 -13.68 -20.27
CA ILE A 963 -69.13 -13.26 -20.69
C ILE A 963 -69.02 -12.25 -21.83
N LYS A 964 -68.21 -11.19 -21.66
CA LYS A 964 -67.96 -10.18 -22.71
C LYS A 964 -67.41 -10.81 -23.99
N SER A 965 -66.47 -11.75 -23.87
CA SER A 965 -65.93 -12.45 -25.06
C SER A 965 -66.99 -13.28 -25.80
N CYS A 966 -67.91 -13.90 -25.06
CA CYS A 966 -69.03 -14.64 -25.63
C CYS A 966 -70.05 -13.69 -26.28
N GLU A 967 -70.38 -12.58 -25.64
CA GLU A 967 -71.27 -11.54 -26.19
C GLU A 967 -70.71 -10.94 -27.49
N ASP A 968 -69.43 -10.58 -27.51
CA ASP A 968 -68.75 -10.06 -28.70
C ASP A 968 -68.75 -11.09 -29.84
N GLU A 969 -68.48 -12.37 -29.55
CA GLU A 969 -68.50 -13.43 -30.55
C GLU A 969 -69.92 -13.70 -31.05
N LEU A 970 -70.94 -13.66 -30.19
CA LEU A 970 -72.35 -13.79 -30.57
C LEU A 970 -72.80 -12.60 -31.44
N LEU A 971 -72.33 -11.38 -31.17
CA LEU A 971 -72.59 -10.22 -32.02
C LEU A 971 -71.95 -10.41 -33.41
N ARG A 972 -70.72 -10.91 -33.49
CA ARG A 972 -70.08 -11.25 -34.77
C ARG A 972 -70.81 -12.37 -35.50
N LEU A 973 -71.25 -13.42 -34.81
CA LEU A 973 -72.04 -14.50 -35.41
C LEU A 973 -73.39 -13.99 -35.91
N LYS A 974 -73.99 -13.01 -35.23
CA LYS A 974 -75.20 -12.33 -35.71
C LYS A 974 -74.93 -11.54 -37.00
N GLU A 975 -73.79 -10.88 -37.13
CA GLU A 975 -73.39 -10.20 -38.37
C GLU A 975 -73.14 -11.17 -39.52
N ILE A 976 -72.49 -12.31 -39.26
CA ILE A 976 -72.25 -13.39 -40.24
C ILE A 976 -73.57 -14.09 -40.62
N GLY A 977 -74.45 -14.28 -39.63
CA GLY A 977 -75.74 -14.95 -39.75
C GLY A 977 -76.84 -14.11 -40.38
N GLN A 978 -76.61 -12.82 -40.68
CA GLN A 978 -77.54 -12.03 -41.50
C GLN A 978 -77.44 -12.50 -42.96
N PRO A 979 -78.47 -13.16 -43.53
CA PRO A 979 -78.44 -13.49 -44.93
C PRO A 979 -78.61 -12.21 -45.74
N ARG A 980 -77.57 -11.80 -46.49
CA ARG A 980 -77.72 -10.91 -47.65
C ARG A 980 -78.48 -11.67 -48.74
N GLY A 981 -79.79 -11.83 -48.56
CA GLY A 981 -80.74 -12.43 -49.48
C GLY A 981 -80.66 -13.95 -49.60
N SER A 982 -81.62 -14.68 -49.04
CA SER A 982 -82.34 -15.74 -49.79
C SER A 982 -83.40 -16.44 -48.93
N SER A 983 -84.64 -16.35 -49.40
CA SER A 983 -85.63 -17.42 -49.31
C SER A 983 -85.14 -18.65 -50.10
N SER A 984 -84.11 -19.36 -49.61
CA SER A 984 -83.64 -20.60 -50.25
C SER A 984 -84.23 -21.84 -49.57
N LEU A 985 -84.76 -22.75 -50.39
CA LEU A 985 -85.33 -24.06 -50.03
C LEU A 985 -84.39 -24.93 -49.18
N THR A 986 -83.08 -24.67 -49.23
CA THR A 986 -82.03 -25.39 -48.49
C THR A 986 -82.09 -25.15 -46.98
N ALA A 987 -82.47 -23.94 -46.53
CA ALA A 987 -82.62 -23.64 -45.10
C ALA A 987 -83.85 -24.34 -44.48
N ARG A 988 -84.93 -24.51 -45.26
CA ARG A 988 -86.12 -25.29 -44.88
C ARG A 988 -85.88 -26.81 -44.91
N MET A 989 -84.97 -27.30 -45.75
CA MET A 989 -84.61 -28.73 -45.79
C MET A 989 -83.66 -29.12 -44.65
N ASN A 990 -82.75 -28.24 -44.24
CA ASN A 990 -81.85 -28.48 -43.11
C ASN A 990 -82.59 -28.49 -41.75
N THR A 991 -83.62 -27.66 -41.59
CA THR A 991 -84.51 -27.69 -40.40
C THR A 991 -85.38 -28.95 -40.35
N LEU A 992 -85.73 -29.54 -41.50
CA LEU A 992 -86.47 -30.81 -41.57
C LEU A 992 -85.59 -32.07 -41.37
N THR A 993 -84.28 -31.96 -41.55
CA THR A 993 -83.31 -33.08 -41.48
C THR A 993 -82.41 -33.05 -40.23
N GLY A 994 -82.61 -32.08 -39.32
CA GLY A 994 -81.89 -32.00 -38.04
C GLY A 994 -80.39 -31.67 -38.16
N LYS A 995 -79.90 -31.25 -39.32
CA LYS A 995 -78.50 -30.83 -39.51
C LYS A 995 -78.36 -29.34 -39.22
N LEU A 996 -77.95 -29.02 -37.99
CA LEU A 996 -77.63 -27.66 -37.53
C LEU A 996 -76.47 -27.05 -38.32
N SER A 997 -76.56 -25.76 -38.61
CA SER A 997 -75.46 -25.00 -39.22
C SER A 997 -74.27 -24.90 -38.24
N ALA A 998 -73.04 -24.85 -38.76
CA ALA A 998 -71.85 -24.67 -37.92
C ALA A 998 -71.92 -23.39 -37.06
N THR A 999 -72.60 -22.35 -37.54
CA THR A 999 -72.86 -21.11 -36.80
C THR A 999 -73.84 -21.29 -35.64
N GLU A 1000 -74.87 -22.13 -35.82
CA GLU A 1000 -75.87 -22.43 -34.79
C GLU A 1000 -75.27 -23.30 -33.69
N LEU A 1001 -74.50 -24.34 -34.05
CA LEU A 1001 -73.75 -25.16 -33.08
C LEU A 1001 -72.76 -24.33 -32.25
N ARG A 1002 -72.08 -23.38 -32.91
CA ARG A 1002 -71.17 -22.46 -32.21
C ARG A 1002 -71.93 -21.51 -31.29
N GLN A 1003 -73.08 -21.01 -31.71
CA GLN A 1003 -73.94 -20.15 -30.89
C GLN A 1003 -74.45 -20.88 -29.64
N GLU A 1004 -74.95 -22.12 -29.77
CA GLU A 1004 -75.37 -22.93 -28.62
C GLU A 1004 -74.24 -23.15 -27.62
N TYR A 1005 -73.04 -23.49 -28.12
CA TYR A 1005 -71.86 -23.64 -27.27
C TYR A 1005 -71.50 -22.36 -26.51
N LEU A 1006 -71.55 -21.20 -27.18
CA LEU A 1006 -71.26 -19.91 -26.54
C LEU A 1006 -72.30 -19.55 -25.47
N LEU A 1007 -73.58 -19.81 -25.73
CA LEU A 1007 -74.65 -19.58 -24.77
C LEU A 1007 -74.50 -20.49 -23.54
N GLU A 1008 -74.18 -21.78 -23.74
CA GLU A 1008 -73.93 -22.71 -22.62
C GLU A 1008 -72.71 -22.27 -21.79
N LYS A 1009 -71.63 -21.83 -22.46
CA LYS A 1009 -70.43 -21.32 -21.80
C LYS A 1009 -70.72 -20.03 -21.02
N MET A 1010 -71.53 -19.13 -21.58
CA MET A 1010 -71.95 -17.89 -20.93
C MET A 1010 -72.83 -18.17 -19.71
N ASP A 1011 -73.80 -19.09 -19.80
CA ASP A 1011 -74.65 -19.48 -18.66
C ASP A 1011 -73.81 -20.07 -17.51
N LYS A 1012 -72.83 -20.93 -17.82
CA LYS A 1012 -71.87 -21.43 -16.80
C LYS A 1012 -71.13 -20.29 -16.11
N ALA A 1013 -70.64 -19.29 -16.87
CA ALA A 1013 -69.95 -18.14 -16.31
C ALA A 1013 -70.87 -17.28 -15.42
N VAL A 1014 -72.11 -17.01 -15.85
CA VAL A 1014 -73.10 -16.25 -15.06
C VAL A 1014 -73.47 -16.98 -13.77
N ARG A 1015 -73.67 -18.31 -13.81
CA ARG A 1015 -73.92 -19.11 -12.60
C ARG A 1015 -72.74 -19.07 -11.63
N THR A 1016 -71.50 -19.10 -12.13
CA THR A 1016 -70.33 -18.96 -11.26
C THR A 1016 -70.26 -17.57 -10.64
N LEU A 1017 -70.56 -16.51 -11.41
CA LEU A 1017 -70.57 -15.13 -10.93
C LEU A 1017 -71.59 -14.93 -9.82
N THR A 1018 -72.84 -15.34 -10.04
CA THR A 1018 -73.92 -15.24 -9.03
C THR A 1018 -73.60 -16.02 -7.75
N LYS A 1019 -72.95 -17.18 -7.86
CA LYS A 1019 -72.45 -17.94 -6.70
C LYS A 1019 -71.40 -17.16 -5.92
N LEU A 1020 -70.39 -16.60 -6.60
CA LEU A 1020 -69.31 -15.84 -5.99
C LEU A 1020 -69.80 -14.54 -5.35
N GLU A 1021 -70.79 -13.86 -5.96
CA GLU A 1021 -71.43 -12.68 -5.36
C GLU A 1021 -72.15 -13.03 -4.06
N LYS A 1022 -72.88 -14.15 -4.04
CA LYS A 1022 -73.52 -14.65 -2.82
C LYS A 1022 -72.49 -14.95 -1.73
N GLU A 1023 -71.39 -15.61 -2.06
CA GLU A 1023 -70.29 -15.85 -1.12
C GLU A 1023 -69.68 -14.55 -0.61
N ASN A 1024 -69.51 -13.53 -1.47
CA ASN A 1024 -69.05 -12.21 -1.07
C ASN A 1024 -70.01 -11.52 -0.09
N THR A 1025 -71.33 -11.67 -0.27
CA THR A 1025 -72.29 -11.14 0.71
C THR A 1025 -72.13 -11.81 2.08
N GLN A 1026 -71.89 -13.13 2.12
CA GLN A 1026 -71.63 -13.87 3.36
C GLN A 1026 -70.29 -13.48 4.01
N CYS A 1027 -69.25 -13.22 3.21
CA CYS A 1027 -67.98 -12.74 3.76
C CYS A 1027 -68.14 -11.31 4.32
N LYS A 1028 -68.91 -10.45 3.66
CA LYS A 1028 -69.21 -9.09 4.16
C LYS A 1028 -70.00 -9.12 5.47
N THR A 1029 -70.92 -10.06 5.66
CA THR A 1029 -71.62 -10.20 6.95
C THR A 1029 -70.67 -10.63 8.07
N LYS A 1030 -69.73 -11.55 7.80
CA LYS A 1030 -68.68 -11.94 8.76
C LYS A 1030 -67.76 -10.76 9.13
N LEU A 1031 -67.39 -9.93 8.15
CA LEU A 1031 -66.62 -8.72 8.41
C LEU A 1031 -67.38 -7.70 9.27
N ALA A 1032 -68.68 -7.55 9.04
CA ALA A 1032 -69.53 -6.66 9.84
C ALA A 1032 -69.70 -7.14 11.30
N THR A 1033 -69.64 -8.45 11.55
CA THR A 1033 -69.75 -9.01 12.91
C THR A 1033 -68.43 -8.94 13.69
N GLY A 1034 -67.28 -8.82 13.00
CA GLY A 1034 -65.95 -8.79 13.63
C GLY A 1034 -65.60 -10.03 14.45
N LYS A 1035 -66.37 -11.11 14.26
CA LYS A 1035 -66.25 -12.42 14.91
C LYS A 1035 -66.20 -13.50 13.85
#